data_AF-A0A3D3JM93-F1
#
_entry.id   AF-A0A3D3JM93-F1
#
_cell.length_a   1.000
_cell.length_b   1.000
_cell.length_c   1.000
_cell.angle_alpha   90.00
_cell.angle_beta   90.00
_cell.angle_gamma   90.00
#
_symmetry.space_group_name_H-M   'P 1'
#
loop_
_entity.id
_entity.type
_entity.pdbx_description
1 polymer ?
#
loop_
_entity_poly.entity_id
_entity_poly.type
_entity_poly.pdbx_seq_one_letter_code
_entity_poly.pdbx_strand_id
1 'polypeptide(L)'
;MVYHIVDKLGFNWTNSVNTIAKPHCPHRCAVPILAILLIACGPATAMRFGEIDRFRLVDQAVPVLEWNTIDFEARPSLGAGEKFAILSVRLTPGRSISKYDYDLAGTTCLAMAIDDGPFRPETWEQRQAADVEIVHLLYKVKQADAPFSLTIALLDTNETVTLNSDGTVEGGDAGVAHTPEISPDTQPAPVEAPAAVVEEKPEELKPEPVQTVLPAVEKPKPILAGAAEQKAPDTVDNRPTEDVLITLRTGLKDKSRRVKDAAARSGWAFKADPADKPGKGMMWFEYTYRQSPGKVRGTFRVKIADNTSPKPVALIRGVISNSELKDFPSRYKEILLKGTDFAAPDRYQDFHIDISKGERGFASWSLETTGVTSLWFDGVSIGQISEFTTEELLQLIEHPVKPANLALATDTFRVHETYGVYMPMWKVSEALQSLPGRRHDAQRTQSHLLVSSQNTRLTGFPAEWEELYGHSVVVLNNVPAKSVGLVGSLMLKQYVEDGGCLIMMGDTHGLVSGRWTESALGPVLPVAPRKEKDLVYSPKPLLLQPRGNAFDSLNWAEKPYTIYYHSAEVLPRAAVLLASGKIPLIVERQVGKGHIIVLLISMCGGNNPKVGGVPFWQWNDWPGLMAELIVMGSRSTQR
;
A
#
# COMPACT_ATOMS: atom_id res chain seq x y z
N MET A 1 -17.83 3.85 -14.21
CA MET A 1 -18.03 2.41 -14.51
C MET A 1 -19.28 2.11 -15.37
N VAL A 2 -20.01 3.12 -15.86
CA VAL A 2 -21.10 2.95 -16.86
C VAL A 2 -20.62 3.20 -18.31
N TYR A 3 -19.44 3.82 -18.49
CA TYR A 3 -18.88 4.10 -19.81
C TYR A 3 -18.15 2.92 -20.48
N HIS A 4 -17.91 1.80 -19.77
CA HIS A 4 -17.12 0.68 -20.31
C HIS A 4 -17.94 -0.51 -20.82
N ILE A 5 -19.28 -0.46 -20.72
CA ILE A 5 -20.19 -1.53 -21.18
C ILE A 5 -20.75 -1.25 -22.59
N VAL A 6 -20.71 0.01 -23.05
CA VAL A 6 -21.26 0.39 -24.37
C VAL A 6 -20.34 0.02 -25.53
N ASP A 7 -19.04 -0.18 -25.27
CA ASP A 7 -18.03 -0.44 -26.31
C ASP A 7 -17.91 -1.92 -26.71
N LYS A 8 -18.63 -2.83 -26.03
CA LYS A 8 -18.61 -4.29 -26.32
C LYS A 8 -19.88 -4.85 -26.95
N LEU A 9 -20.89 -4.02 -27.19
CA LEU A 9 -22.12 -4.43 -27.88
C LEU A 9 -22.15 -3.74 -29.25
N GLY A 10 -21.48 -4.36 -30.23
CA GLY A 10 -21.37 -3.86 -31.61
C GLY A 10 -22.71 -3.69 -32.32
N PHE A 11 -23.40 -2.59 -32.02
CA PHE A 11 -24.62 -2.16 -32.69
C PHE A 11 -24.30 -1.04 -33.68
N ASN A 12 -24.38 -1.39 -34.96
CA ASN A 12 -24.13 -0.50 -36.08
C ASN A 12 -25.41 0.29 -36.39
N TRP A 13 -25.56 1.48 -35.79
CA TRP A 13 -26.70 2.38 -36.05
C TRP A 13 -26.31 3.48 -37.04
N THR A 14 -26.15 3.14 -38.32
CA THR A 14 -26.30 4.11 -39.42
C THR A 14 -26.70 3.36 -40.70
N ASN A 15 -28.00 3.21 -40.91
CA ASN A 15 -28.67 3.29 -42.22
C ASN A 15 -30.12 2.83 -42.08
N SER A 16 -31.04 3.76 -42.32
CA SER A 16 -32.50 3.61 -42.53
C SER A 16 -33.33 4.39 -41.50
N VAL A 17 -33.61 5.68 -41.77
CA VAL A 17 -34.96 6.25 -41.77
C VAL A 17 -34.89 7.57 -42.55
N ASN A 18 -35.11 7.51 -43.85
CA ASN A 18 -35.44 8.66 -44.69
C ASN A 18 -36.75 8.33 -45.39
N THR A 19 -37.87 8.55 -44.69
CA THR A 19 -39.24 8.77 -45.23
C THR A 19 -40.23 8.58 -44.08
N ILE A 20 -40.92 9.64 -43.67
CA ILE A 20 -42.39 9.74 -43.62
C ILE A 20 -42.76 11.10 -43.01
N ALA A 21 -43.87 11.62 -43.55
CA ALA A 21 -44.41 12.97 -43.49
C ALA A 21 -44.66 13.58 -42.11
N LYS A 22 -44.53 14.92 -42.06
CA LYS A 22 -45.18 15.80 -41.07
C LYS A 22 -46.70 15.78 -41.28
N PRO A 23 -47.48 15.99 -40.20
CA PRO A 23 -48.33 17.18 -40.21
C PRO A 23 -48.25 18.01 -38.92
N HIS A 24 -48.64 19.27 -39.08
CA HIS A 24 -48.62 20.36 -38.12
C HIS A 24 -49.53 20.13 -36.89
N CYS A 25 -49.09 20.57 -35.72
CA CYS A 25 -49.99 21.08 -34.68
C CYS A 25 -49.35 22.31 -34.01
N PRO A 26 -50.07 23.43 -33.82
CA PRO A 26 -49.49 24.72 -33.45
C PRO A 26 -49.82 25.07 -32.00
N HIS A 27 -48.95 24.73 -31.05
CA HIS A 27 -48.96 25.40 -29.74
C HIS A 27 -47.54 25.66 -29.24
N ARG A 28 -47.31 26.94 -28.99
CA ARG A 28 -46.11 27.52 -28.39
C ARG A 28 -45.84 26.89 -27.03
N CYS A 29 -44.77 26.13 -26.91
CA CYS A 29 -43.98 26.04 -25.68
C CYS A 29 -42.51 26.20 -26.08
N ALA A 30 -42.05 27.45 -26.04
CA ALA A 30 -40.62 27.76 -26.05
C ALA A 30 -40.05 27.27 -24.70
N VAL A 31 -39.17 26.29 -24.75
CA VAL A 31 -38.28 25.95 -23.63
C VAL A 31 -36.87 26.35 -24.06
N PRO A 32 -36.32 27.48 -23.57
CA PRO A 32 -34.91 27.70 -23.61
C PRO A 32 -34.26 27.15 -22.34
N ILE A 33 -33.18 26.41 -22.57
CA ILE A 33 -32.06 26.20 -21.67
C ILE A 33 -31.60 27.57 -21.12
N LEU A 34 -31.77 27.84 -19.82
CA LEU A 34 -30.79 28.57 -18.99
C LEU A 34 -31.16 28.52 -17.49
N ALA A 35 -30.12 28.33 -16.69
CA ALA A 35 -30.01 28.27 -15.23
C ALA A 35 -30.92 29.15 -14.37
N ILE A 36 -31.25 28.68 -13.16
CA ILE A 36 -30.76 29.20 -11.86
C ILE A 36 -31.40 28.45 -10.68
N LEU A 37 -30.54 28.04 -9.75
CA LEU A 37 -30.72 27.76 -8.31
C LEU A 37 -32.14 27.58 -7.74
N LEU A 38 -32.35 26.43 -7.10
CA LEU A 38 -33.01 26.34 -5.79
C LEU A 38 -32.34 25.23 -4.97
N ILE A 39 -31.45 25.65 -4.07
CA ILE A 39 -31.14 24.93 -2.84
C ILE A 39 -32.36 25.11 -1.94
N ALA A 40 -33.13 24.05 -1.75
CA ALA A 40 -33.93 23.77 -0.57
C ALA A 40 -34.41 22.31 -0.71
N CYS A 41 -33.99 21.46 0.23
CA CYS A 41 -34.39 20.05 0.38
C CYS A 41 -33.76 19.05 -0.61
N GLY A 42 -32.43 18.92 -0.60
CA GLY A 42 -31.76 17.68 -1.01
C GLY A 42 -31.65 16.69 0.17
N PRO A 43 -31.59 15.36 -0.06
CA PRO A 43 -31.45 14.38 1.02
C PRO A 43 -30.16 14.63 1.79
N ALA A 44 -30.21 14.53 3.12
CA ALA A 44 -29.07 14.70 4.01
C ALA A 44 -27.85 13.94 3.47
N THR A 45 -26.74 14.65 3.28
CA THR A 45 -25.48 14.00 2.91
C THR A 45 -24.86 13.45 4.17
N ALA A 46 -24.45 12.20 4.11
CA ALA A 46 -24.07 11.43 5.26
C ALA A 46 -22.55 11.23 5.32
N MET A 47 -21.90 11.70 6.38
CA MET A 47 -20.46 11.46 6.63
C MET A 47 -20.28 10.28 7.60
N ARG A 48 -19.29 9.42 7.32
CA ARG A 48 -19.08 8.11 7.98
C ARG A 48 -17.79 7.97 8.79
N PHE A 49 -16.99 9.02 8.92
CA PHE A 49 -15.57 8.87 9.24
C PHE A 49 -15.07 9.71 10.44
N GLY A 50 -15.96 10.31 11.22
CA GLY A 50 -15.62 10.85 12.55
C GLY A 50 -16.38 12.12 12.93
N GLU A 51 -15.80 12.90 13.83
CA GLU A 51 -16.38 14.15 14.36
C GLU A 51 -15.94 15.35 13.53
N ILE A 52 -16.86 16.29 13.28
CA ILE A 52 -16.51 17.57 12.66
C ILE A 52 -15.77 18.39 13.71
N ASP A 53 -14.44 18.50 13.59
CA ASP A 53 -13.61 19.28 14.50
C ASP A 53 -13.78 20.78 14.26
N ARG A 54 -13.87 21.18 12.97
CA ARG A 54 -13.94 22.59 12.60
C ARG A 54 -14.53 22.81 11.21
N PHE A 55 -15.26 23.90 11.03
CA PHE A 55 -15.69 24.40 9.72
C PHE A 55 -15.26 25.87 9.54
N ARG A 56 -14.80 26.23 8.34
CA ARG A 56 -14.45 27.63 7.98
C ARG A 56 -14.81 27.96 6.55
N LEU A 57 -15.31 29.18 6.32
CA LEU A 57 -15.38 29.80 5.01
C LEU A 57 -14.22 30.78 4.84
N VAL A 58 -13.47 30.66 3.75
CA VAL A 58 -12.33 31.52 3.47
C VAL A 58 -12.38 32.06 2.04
N ASP A 59 -11.99 33.32 1.88
CA ASP A 59 -11.95 34.00 0.57
C ASP A 59 -10.68 33.64 -0.23
N GLN A 60 -9.72 32.96 0.41
CA GLN A 60 -8.50 32.46 -0.22
C GLN A 60 -8.14 31.10 0.39
N ALA A 61 -7.73 30.13 -0.43
CA ALA A 61 -7.34 28.80 0.03
C ALA A 61 -6.04 28.77 0.87
N VAL A 62 -5.33 29.91 0.95
CA VAL A 62 -3.93 30.04 1.36
C VAL A 62 -3.65 29.97 2.86
N PRO A 63 -4.50 30.42 3.82
CA PRO A 63 -4.03 30.54 5.20
C PRO A 63 -3.91 29.21 5.96
N VAL A 64 -4.41 28.09 5.43
CA VAL A 64 -4.55 26.83 6.19
C VAL A 64 -3.77 25.67 5.59
N LEU A 65 -3.46 25.75 4.29
CA LEU A 65 -2.82 24.66 3.55
C LEU A 65 -1.60 25.28 2.87
N GLU A 66 -0.39 24.85 3.21
CA GLU A 66 0.82 25.34 2.54
C GLU A 66 0.90 24.81 1.10
N TRP A 67 0.11 25.39 0.19
CA TRP A 67 -0.05 24.99 -1.21
C TRP A 67 1.22 25.08 -2.07
N ASN A 68 2.34 25.54 -1.51
CA ASN A 68 3.57 25.81 -2.26
C ASN A 68 4.36 24.55 -2.63
N THR A 69 3.92 23.36 -2.20
CA THR A 69 4.69 22.10 -2.30
C THR A 69 4.11 21.09 -3.28
N ILE A 70 3.00 21.39 -3.97
CA ILE A 70 2.28 20.41 -4.81
C ILE A 70 1.98 20.97 -6.19
N ASP A 71 2.30 20.17 -7.21
CA ASP A 71 2.03 20.43 -8.61
C ASP A 71 0.53 20.20 -8.94
N PHE A 72 -0.32 21.09 -8.41
CA PHE A 72 -1.64 21.30 -9.00
C PHE A 72 -1.43 22.11 -10.28
N GLU A 73 -1.60 21.47 -11.45
CA GLU A 73 -1.49 22.09 -12.78
C GLU A 73 -2.30 23.40 -12.92
N ALA A 74 -3.32 23.60 -12.08
CA ALA A 74 -3.91 24.90 -11.82
C ALA A 74 -4.38 25.01 -10.35
N ARG A 75 -4.03 26.09 -9.67
CA ARG A 75 -4.62 26.44 -8.37
C ARG A 75 -6.14 26.64 -8.56
N PRO A 76 -6.99 26.07 -7.69
CA PRO A 76 -8.42 26.35 -7.75
C PRO A 76 -8.66 27.86 -7.61
N SER A 77 -9.36 28.47 -8.56
CA SER A 77 -9.73 29.88 -8.52
C SER A 77 -11.20 30.05 -8.13
N LEU A 78 -11.51 31.08 -7.35
CA LEU A 78 -12.88 31.46 -7.04
C LEU A 78 -13.42 32.39 -8.14
N GLY A 79 -14.63 32.12 -8.61
CA GLY A 79 -15.45 33.04 -9.39
C GLY A 79 -16.16 34.04 -8.48
N ALA A 80 -16.81 35.04 -9.09
CA ALA A 80 -17.55 36.06 -8.35
C ALA A 80 -18.64 35.43 -7.44
N GLY A 81 -18.58 35.74 -6.15
CA GLY A 81 -19.52 35.22 -5.13
C GLY A 81 -19.24 33.79 -4.66
N GLU A 82 -18.10 33.20 -5.03
CA GLU A 82 -17.68 31.89 -4.52
C GLU A 82 -16.71 32.04 -3.34
N LYS A 83 -16.77 31.10 -2.39
CA LYS A 83 -15.83 30.96 -1.28
C LYS A 83 -15.29 29.53 -1.24
N PHE A 84 -14.19 29.34 -0.53
CA PHE A 84 -13.76 28.01 -0.14
C PHE A 84 -14.39 27.63 1.19
N ALA A 85 -14.89 26.40 1.29
CA ALA A 85 -15.31 25.80 2.53
C ALA A 85 -14.27 24.75 2.95
N ILE A 86 -13.75 24.88 4.18
CA ILE A 86 -12.83 23.94 4.78
C ILE A 86 -13.57 23.20 5.88
N LEU A 87 -13.62 21.87 5.77
CA LEU A 87 -14.15 20.99 6.79
C LEU A 87 -13.02 20.15 7.38
N SER A 88 -12.69 20.39 8.64
CA SER A 88 -11.77 19.55 9.42
C SER A 88 -12.55 18.42 10.06
N VAL A 89 -12.17 17.19 9.76
CA VAL A 89 -12.80 15.99 10.32
C VAL A 89 -11.75 15.24 11.12
N ARG A 90 -12.06 14.96 12.39
CA ARG A 90 -11.24 14.09 13.22
C ARG A 90 -11.57 12.64 12.91
N LEU A 91 -10.60 11.88 12.44
CA LEU A 91 -10.80 10.48 12.09
C LEU A 91 -10.85 9.59 13.33
N THR A 92 -11.76 8.62 13.32
CA THR A 92 -11.68 7.52 14.28
C THR A 92 -10.42 6.68 13.98
N PRO A 93 -9.60 6.31 14.98
CA PRO A 93 -8.40 5.52 14.77
C PRO A 93 -8.64 4.27 13.92
N GLY A 94 -7.79 4.04 12.91
CA GLY A 94 -7.88 2.89 12.01
C GLY A 94 -8.95 2.98 10.91
N ARG A 95 -9.62 4.13 10.71
CA ARG A 95 -10.56 4.35 9.60
C ARG A 95 -9.89 5.03 8.41
N SER A 96 -10.29 4.64 7.20
CA SER A 96 -9.93 5.33 5.95
C SER A 96 -11.14 6.08 5.39
N ILE A 97 -10.90 7.24 4.79
CA ILE A 97 -11.89 8.00 3.99
C ILE A 97 -11.94 7.40 2.57
N SER A 98 -13.12 7.12 2.03
CA SER A 98 -13.28 6.74 0.61
C SER A 98 -13.80 7.91 -0.23
N LYS A 99 -13.82 7.77 -1.56
CA LYS A 99 -14.41 8.80 -2.43
C LYS A 99 -15.85 9.18 -2.09
N TYR A 100 -16.65 8.21 -1.67
CA TYR A 100 -18.05 8.46 -1.30
C TYR A 100 -18.20 9.23 0.02
N ASP A 101 -17.12 9.35 0.78
CA ASP A 101 -17.11 9.97 2.09
C ASP A 101 -16.75 11.47 1.99
N TYR A 102 -15.91 11.88 1.04
CA TYR A 102 -15.51 13.28 0.86
C TYR A 102 -16.25 14.04 -0.26
N ASP A 103 -17.05 13.40 -1.12
CA ASP A 103 -17.88 14.14 -2.08
C ASP A 103 -19.23 14.52 -1.45
N LEU A 104 -19.49 15.83 -1.30
CA LEU A 104 -20.65 16.36 -0.57
C LEU A 104 -21.76 16.82 -1.50
N ALA A 105 -22.95 16.20 -1.47
CA ALA A 105 -24.17 16.71 -2.10
C ALA A 105 -24.03 17.21 -3.57
N GLY A 106 -23.22 16.52 -4.39
CA GLY A 106 -22.95 16.95 -5.78
C GLY A 106 -21.81 17.98 -5.94
N THR A 107 -21.11 18.31 -4.85
CA THR A 107 -19.88 19.11 -4.84
C THR A 107 -18.68 18.19 -4.67
N THR A 108 -17.72 18.29 -5.59
CA THR A 108 -16.48 17.51 -5.56
C THR A 108 -15.49 18.13 -4.58
N CYS A 109 -14.88 17.30 -3.72
CA CYS A 109 -13.74 17.74 -2.91
C CYS A 109 -12.59 18.16 -3.83
N LEU A 110 -12.07 19.36 -3.66
CA LEU A 110 -11.02 19.90 -4.54
C LEU A 110 -9.63 19.51 -4.06
N ALA A 111 -9.44 19.39 -2.75
CA ALA A 111 -8.21 18.97 -2.13
C ALA A 111 -8.45 18.47 -0.72
N MET A 112 -7.57 17.59 -0.26
CA MET A 112 -7.49 17.16 1.12
C MET A 112 -6.16 17.63 1.71
N ALA A 113 -6.05 17.71 3.03
CA ALA A 113 -4.78 17.94 3.68
C ALA A 113 -4.70 17.27 5.05
N ILE A 114 -3.48 16.92 5.40
CA ILE A 114 -3.05 16.41 6.71
C ILE A 114 -1.78 17.17 7.11
N ASP A 115 -1.19 16.88 8.26
CA ASP A 115 -0.04 17.58 8.82
C ASP A 115 1.14 17.82 7.85
N ASP A 116 1.32 16.95 6.84
CA ASP A 116 2.37 17.04 5.82
C ASP A 116 2.00 17.89 4.57
N GLY A 117 0.85 18.55 4.59
CA GLY A 117 0.39 19.46 3.53
C GLY A 117 -0.81 18.95 2.72
N PRO A 118 -1.24 19.72 1.70
CA PRO A 118 -2.37 19.33 0.86
C PRO A 118 -2.09 18.07 0.03
N PHE A 119 -3.08 17.54 -0.67
CA PHE A 119 -2.94 16.51 -1.72
C PHE A 119 -4.27 16.35 -2.46
N ARG A 120 -4.23 15.68 -3.62
CA ARG A 120 -5.43 15.39 -4.42
C ARG A 120 -6.26 14.28 -3.75
N PRO A 121 -7.60 14.40 -3.64
CA PRO A 121 -8.42 13.42 -2.93
C PRO A 121 -8.30 11.99 -3.49
N GLU A 122 -8.04 11.84 -4.79
CA GLU A 122 -7.86 10.54 -5.45
C GLU A 122 -6.59 9.81 -5.00
N THR A 123 -5.61 10.55 -4.47
CA THR A 123 -4.35 9.97 -3.95
C THR A 123 -4.48 9.49 -2.51
N TRP A 124 -5.59 9.81 -1.83
CA TRP A 124 -5.83 9.40 -0.45
C TRP A 124 -5.89 7.88 -0.27
N GLU A 125 -6.49 7.15 -1.22
CA GLU A 125 -6.57 5.69 -1.16
C GLU A 125 -5.18 5.03 -1.14
N GLN A 126 -4.15 5.75 -1.59
CA GLN A 126 -2.74 5.31 -1.57
C GLN A 126 -2.01 5.72 -0.27
N ARG A 127 -2.57 6.65 0.50
CA ARG A 127 -2.05 7.15 1.78
C ARG A 127 -2.87 6.58 2.94
N GLN A 128 -2.77 5.28 3.19
CA GLN A 128 -3.27 4.70 4.44
C GLN A 128 -2.40 5.20 5.61
N ALA A 129 -2.74 6.37 6.16
CA ALA A 129 -2.04 6.88 7.32
C ALA A 129 -2.72 6.36 8.58
N ALA A 130 -2.11 5.36 9.22
CA ALA A 130 -2.58 4.78 10.48
C ALA A 130 -2.63 5.81 11.63
N ASP A 131 -1.97 6.97 11.46
CA ASP A 131 -1.72 7.96 12.51
C ASP A 131 -2.30 9.35 12.21
N VAL A 132 -3.15 9.50 11.18
CA VAL A 132 -3.79 10.81 10.90
C VAL A 132 -5.02 10.99 11.78
N GLU A 133 -4.91 11.95 12.71
CA GLU A 133 -6.01 12.30 13.62
C GLU A 133 -6.99 13.28 12.96
N ILE A 134 -6.53 14.24 12.16
CA ILE A 134 -7.38 15.27 11.54
C ILE A 134 -7.11 15.36 10.04
N VAL A 135 -8.18 15.39 9.25
CA VAL A 135 -8.13 15.64 7.80
C VAL A 135 -8.92 16.89 7.47
N HIS A 136 -8.32 17.78 6.69
CA HIS A 136 -8.99 18.96 6.14
C HIS A 136 -9.50 18.67 4.74
N LEU A 137 -10.79 18.87 4.49
CA LEU A 137 -11.44 18.73 3.18
C LEU A 137 -11.77 20.12 2.63
N LEU A 138 -11.33 20.42 1.40
CA LEU A 138 -11.56 21.70 0.74
C LEU A 138 -12.62 21.58 -0.36
N TYR A 139 -13.63 22.44 -0.28
CA TYR A 139 -14.69 22.56 -1.28
C TYR A 139 -14.79 23.98 -1.81
N LYS A 140 -15.35 24.12 -3.01
CA LYS A 140 -15.82 25.41 -3.54
C LYS A 140 -17.32 25.52 -3.35
N VAL A 141 -17.76 26.60 -2.72
CA VAL A 141 -19.18 26.87 -2.47
C VAL A 141 -19.55 28.23 -3.05
N LYS A 142 -20.73 28.33 -3.66
CA LYS A 142 -21.27 29.60 -4.13
C LYS A 142 -22.09 30.20 -3.00
N GLN A 143 -21.70 31.38 -2.52
CA GLN A 143 -22.48 32.13 -1.53
C GLN A 143 -23.74 32.62 -2.24
N ALA A 144 -24.88 31.96 -2.00
CA ALA A 144 -26.17 32.52 -2.37
C ALA A 144 -26.50 33.68 -1.42
N ASP A 145 -27.24 34.67 -1.91
CA ASP A 145 -27.66 35.82 -1.11
C ASP A 145 -28.53 35.34 0.08
N ALA A 146 -28.08 35.64 1.31
CA ALA A 146 -28.72 35.37 2.62
C ALA A 146 -28.67 33.90 3.13
N PRO A 147 -28.79 33.67 4.45
CA PRO A 147 -28.04 32.60 5.13
C PRO A 147 -28.42 31.20 4.64
N PHE A 148 -27.40 30.38 4.38
CA PHE A 148 -27.58 28.96 4.08
C PHE A 148 -27.25 28.13 5.32
N SER A 149 -27.95 27.01 5.46
CA SER A 149 -27.65 25.99 6.44
C SER A 149 -27.48 24.64 5.73
N LEU A 150 -26.39 23.93 6.02
CA LEU A 150 -26.08 22.62 5.48
C LEU A 150 -26.19 21.59 6.59
N THR A 151 -27.24 20.76 6.56
CA THR A 151 -27.40 19.67 7.52
C THR A 151 -26.69 18.41 7.02
N ILE A 152 -25.71 17.95 7.78
CA ILE A 152 -24.92 16.74 7.56
C ILE A 152 -25.39 15.68 8.54
N ALA A 153 -25.71 14.48 8.06
CA ALA A 153 -26.02 13.34 8.91
C ALA A 153 -24.75 12.56 9.26
N LEU A 154 -24.51 12.30 10.54
CA LEU A 154 -23.42 11.45 11.03
C LEU A 154 -23.95 10.02 11.16
N LEU A 155 -23.60 9.15 10.19
CA LEU A 155 -24.22 7.82 10.09
C LEU A 155 -23.87 6.86 11.22
N ASP A 156 -22.74 7.05 11.88
CA ASP A 156 -22.32 6.18 12.99
C ASP A 156 -22.98 6.61 14.33
N THR A 157 -23.52 7.84 14.44
CA THR A 157 -24.18 8.37 15.66
C THR A 157 -25.67 8.65 15.51
N ASN A 158 -26.22 8.62 14.27
CA ASN A 158 -27.58 9.09 13.94
C ASN A 158 -27.84 10.57 14.27
N GLU A 159 -26.81 11.35 14.55
CA GLU A 159 -26.91 12.79 14.81
C GLU A 159 -26.89 13.57 13.51
N THR A 160 -27.51 14.74 13.51
CA THR A 160 -27.39 15.71 12.42
C THR A 160 -26.71 16.96 12.91
N VAL A 161 -25.73 17.44 12.14
CA VAL A 161 -25.01 18.68 12.40
C VAL A 161 -25.38 19.68 11.33
N THR A 162 -25.85 20.86 11.72
CA THR A 162 -26.19 21.95 10.79
C THR A 162 -25.07 22.97 10.76
N LEU A 163 -24.49 23.19 9.58
CA LEU A 163 -23.46 24.19 9.32
C LEU A 163 -24.09 25.45 8.74
N ASN A 164 -23.99 26.57 9.44
CA ASN A 164 -24.56 27.85 9.00
C ASN A 164 -23.54 28.67 8.18
N SER A 165 -24.05 29.54 7.32
CA SER A 165 -23.25 30.41 6.45
C SER A 165 -22.35 31.41 7.18
N ASP A 166 -22.59 31.64 8.47
CA ASP A 166 -21.75 32.46 9.35
C ASP A 166 -20.61 31.68 10.00
N GLY A 167 -20.51 30.37 9.74
CA GLY A 167 -19.51 29.47 10.28
C GLY A 167 -19.90 28.81 11.61
N THR A 168 -21.12 29.02 12.11
CA THR A 168 -21.61 28.34 13.31
C THR A 168 -22.06 26.90 13.03
N VAL A 169 -21.99 26.05 14.06
CA VAL A 169 -22.32 24.63 14.01
C VAL A 169 -23.38 24.35 15.08
N GLU A 170 -24.56 23.87 14.67
CA GLU A 170 -25.66 23.50 15.57
C GLU A 170 -25.84 21.97 15.60
N GLY A 171 -25.82 21.36 16.79
CA GLY A 171 -26.11 19.94 17.00
C GLY A 171 -27.59 19.70 17.24
N GLY A 172 -28.18 18.69 16.59
CA GLY A 172 -29.59 18.32 16.81
C GLY A 172 -29.79 17.51 18.08
N ASP A 173 -30.49 18.08 19.07
CA ASP A 173 -30.94 17.38 20.29
C ASP A 173 -31.97 16.29 19.95
N ALA A 174 -31.67 15.04 20.31
CA ALA A 174 -32.64 13.95 20.35
C ALA A 174 -32.67 13.30 21.76
N GLY A 175 -33.35 13.96 22.70
CA GLY A 175 -34.17 13.28 23.71
C GLY A 175 -33.67 13.13 25.17
N VAL A 176 -34.24 13.99 26.03
CA VAL A 176 -34.72 13.78 27.42
C VAL A 176 -33.72 13.74 28.60
N ALA A 177 -33.59 14.91 29.21
CA ALA A 177 -33.58 15.28 30.64
C ALA A 177 -33.36 14.21 31.74
N HIS A 178 -32.27 14.40 32.50
CA HIS A 178 -32.24 14.20 33.95
C HIS A 178 -31.78 15.49 34.65
N THR A 179 -32.64 16.00 35.53
CA THR A 179 -32.40 17.19 36.37
C THR A 179 -31.33 16.90 37.43
N PRO A 180 -30.34 17.78 37.65
CA PRO A 180 -29.46 17.68 38.82
C PRO A 180 -30.02 18.48 40.00
N GLU A 181 -30.11 17.82 41.16
CA GLU A 181 -30.32 18.45 42.46
C GLU A 181 -29.11 19.28 42.87
N ILE A 182 -29.41 20.43 43.48
CA ILE A 182 -28.47 21.37 44.09
C ILE A 182 -28.20 20.91 45.54
N SER A 183 -26.93 20.91 45.96
CA SER A 183 -26.58 21.19 47.36
C SER A 183 -25.21 21.89 47.43
N PRO A 184 -25.06 22.96 48.24
CA PRO A 184 -23.84 23.77 48.35
C PRO A 184 -22.94 23.34 49.53
N ASP A 185 -21.79 24.04 49.61
CA ASP A 185 -20.78 24.10 50.67
C ASP A 185 -19.68 23.04 50.68
N THR A 186 -18.44 23.44 50.36
CA THR A 186 -17.34 23.57 51.35
C THR A 186 -16.21 24.46 50.80
N GLN A 187 -15.71 25.35 51.67
CA GLN A 187 -14.62 26.32 51.53
C GLN A 187 -13.21 25.71 51.29
N PRO A 188 -12.21 26.52 50.91
CA PRO A 188 -10.90 26.08 50.41
C PRO A 188 -9.86 25.79 51.51
N ALA A 189 -8.98 24.83 51.24
CA ALA A 189 -7.78 24.56 52.04
C ALA A 189 -6.55 25.33 51.48
N PRO A 190 -5.57 25.67 52.34
CA PRO A 190 -4.58 26.71 52.07
C PRO A 190 -3.27 26.22 51.42
N VAL A 191 -2.55 27.22 50.91
CA VAL A 191 -1.21 27.19 50.31
C VAL A 191 -0.13 26.78 51.31
N GLU A 192 0.76 25.86 50.93
CA GLU A 192 2.05 25.65 51.60
C GLU A 192 3.21 25.65 50.57
N ALA A 193 4.32 26.24 51.01
CA ALA A 193 5.50 26.67 50.24
C ALA A 193 6.52 25.52 50.04
N PRO A 194 7.51 25.68 49.12
CA PRO A 194 8.36 24.58 48.67
C PRO A 194 9.51 24.27 49.65
N ALA A 195 9.72 22.98 49.93
CA ALA A 195 10.85 22.46 50.70
C ALA A 195 12.07 22.17 49.81
N ALA A 196 13.24 22.32 50.44
CA ALA A 196 14.54 22.52 49.85
C ALA A 196 15.23 21.27 49.28
N VAL A 197 16.16 21.56 48.37
CA VAL A 197 17.21 20.71 47.80
C VAL A 197 18.12 20.16 48.89
N VAL A 198 18.35 18.85 48.91
CA VAL A 198 19.41 18.19 49.68
C VAL A 198 20.35 17.50 48.68
N GLU A 199 21.59 17.97 48.64
CA GLU A 199 22.72 17.34 47.94
C GLU A 199 23.13 16.06 48.66
N GLU A 200 23.09 14.91 47.99
CA GLU A 200 23.78 13.69 48.43
C GLU A 200 25.22 13.70 47.95
N LYS A 201 26.13 13.57 48.93
CA LYS A 201 27.58 13.48 48.78
C LYS A 201 27.98 12.00 48.65
N PRO A 202 28.94 11.63 47.77
CA PRO A 202 29.27 10.23 47.51
C PRO A 202 30.10 9.62 48.65
N GLU A 203 29.72 8.41 49.06
CA GLU A 203 30.36 7.62 50.11
C GLU A 203 31.54 6.81 49.54
N GLU A 204 32.69 6.93 50.20
CA GLU A 204 34.00 6.43 49.79
C GLU A 204 34.22 5.01 50.35
N LEU A 205 34.42 4.02 49.47
CA LEU A 205 34.64 2.62 49.82
C LEU A 205 36.04 2.38 50.39
N LYS A 206 36.10 1.82 51.61
CA LYS A 206 37.32 1.26 52.22
C LYS A 206 37.71 -0.08 51.56
N PRO A 207 39.01 -0.41 51.48
CA PRO A 207 39.50 -1.66 50.88
C PRO A 207 39.63 -2.79 51.91
N GLU A 208 39.35 -4.02 51.49
CA GLU A 208 39.67 -5.24 52.23
C GLU A 208 40.17 -6.35 51.27
N PRO A 209 40.87 -7.39 51.79
CA PRO A 209 42.22 -7.70 51.34
C PRO A 209 42.35 -8.87 50.35
N VAL A 210 43.53 -8.90 49.74
CA VAL A 210 44.07 -9.93 48.85
C VAL A 210 44.07 -11.31 49.50
N GLN A 211 43.43 -12.29 48.85
CA GLN A 211 43.69 -13.72 49.06
C GLN A 211 44.20 -14.37 47.76
N THR A 212 45.41 -14.90 47.85
CA THR A 212 46.09 -15.72 46.85
C THR A 212 45.67 -17.18 47.03
N VAL A 213 45.03 -17.79 46.02
CA VAL A 213 44.78 -19.24 46.00
C VAL A 213 45.16 -19.83 44.63
N LEU A 214 45.89 -20.95 44.71
CA LEU A 214 46.52 -21.76 43.67
C LEU A 214 45.53 -22.39 42.67
N PRO A 215 45.99 -22.82 41.47
CA PRO A 215 45.13 -23.30 40.40
C PRO A 215 44.57 -24.71 40.69
N ALA A 216 43.25 -24.86 40.56
CA ALA A 216 42.56 -26.13 40.61
C ALA A 216 42.44 -26.75 39.21
N VAL A 217 42.77 -28.04 39.14
CA VAL A 217 42.70 -28.94 37.98
C VAL A 217 41.25 -29.03 37.45
N GLU A 218 41.06 -28.69 36.17
CA GLU A 218 39.78 -28.86 35.46
C GLU A 218 39.41 -30.35 35.31
N LYS A 219 38.23 -30.72 35.80
CA LYS A 219 37.55 -31.96 35.42
C LYS A 219 36.88 -31.78 34.04
N PRO A 220 36.81 -32.83 33.20
CA PRO A 220 36.19 -32.72 31.88
C PRO A 220 34.68 -32.47 32.00
N LYS A 221 34.20 -31.43 31.31
CA LYS A 221 32.78 -31.14 31.12
C LYS A 221 32.14 -32.19 30.20
N PRO A 222 30.90 -32.65 30.45
CA PRO A 222 30.22 -33.59 29.56
C PRO A 222 29.95 -32.95 28.20
N ILE A 223 30.23 -33.69 27.14
CA ILE A 223 29.88 -33.36 25.75
C ILE A 223 28.36 -33.38 25.64
N LEU A 224 27.75 -32.19 25.54
CA LEU A 224 26.38 -32.04 25.04
C LEU A 224 26.43 -32.21 23.53
N ALA A 225 25.79 -33.29 23.05
CA ALA A 225 25.57 -33.53 21.63
C ALA A 225 24.88 -32.30 21.01
N GLY A 226 25.48 -31.77 19.94
CA GLY A 226 25.01 -30.60 19.24
C GLY A 226 23.59 -30.79 18.73
N ALA A 227 22.65 -30.01 19.28
CA ALA A 227 21.46 -29.64 18.55
C ALA A 227 21.94 -28.79 17.37
N ALA A 228 21.90 -29.37 16.17
CA ALA A 228 22.06 -28.59 14.95
C ALA A 228 20.99 -27.49 14.99
N GLU A 229 21.45 -26.25 15.07
CA GLU A 229 20.64 -25.06 14.87
C GLU A 229 20.02 -25.21 13.47
N GLN A 230 18.74 -25.58 13.44
CA GLN A 230 17.97 -25.61 12.19
C GLN A 230 17.94 -24.18 11.68
N LYS A 231 18.84 -23.90 10.74
CA LYS A 231 18.86 -22.67 9.97
C LYS A 231 17.46 -22.48 9.40
N ALA A 232 16.78 -21.40 9.80
CA ALA A 232 15.47 -21.07 9.29
C ALA A 232 15.53 -21.06 7.75
N PRO A 233 14.56 -21.69 7.06
CA PRO A 233 14.54 -21.68 5.60
C PRO A 233 14.48 -20.22 5.10
N ASP A 234 15.16 -19.94 4.00
CA ASP A 234 15.07 -18.66 3.31
C ASP A 234 13.64 -18.50 2.74
N THR A 235 12.74 -17.87 3.51
CA THR A 235 11.36 -17.62 3.07
C THR A 235 11.20 -16.21 2.50
N VAL A 236 10.39 -16.11 1.45
CA VAL A 236 10.23 -14.89 0.63
C VAL A 236 9.41 -13.80 1.36
N ASP A 237 8.84 -14.07 2.56
CA ASP A 237 8.00 -13.09 3.25
C ASP A 237 7.99 -13.16 4.80
N ASN A 238 9.11 -12.84 5.45
CA ASN A 238 9.17 -12.76 6.93
C ASN A 238 8.35 -11.59 7.51
N ARG A 239 7.06 -11.80 7.81
CA ARG A 239 6.29 -10.96 8.74
C ARG A 239 5.65 -11.80 9.84
N PRO A 240 5.63 -11.33 11.11
CA PRO A 240 4.89 -11.99 12.18
C PRO A 240 3.40 -12.06 11.80
N THR A 241 2.84 -13.26 11.94
CA THR A 241 1.45 -13.60 11.63
C THR A 241 0.49 -12.84 12.54
N GLU A 242 -0.23 -11.87 12.02
CA GLU A 242 -1.41 -11.31 12.69
C GLU A 242 -2.59 -12.26 12.49
N ASP A 243 -3.22 -12.70 13.58
CA ASP A 243 -4.57 -13.27 13.56
C ASP A 243 -5.53 -12.19 13.08
N VAL A 244 -5.79 -12.13 11.77
CA VAL A 244 -6.76 -11.17 11.23
C VAL A 244 -8.16 -11.68 11.59
N LEU A 245 -8.71 -11.17 12.69
CA LEU A 245 -10.13 -11.30 13.01
C LEU A 245 -10.92 -10.38 12.07
N ILE A 246 -11.41 -10.93 10.96
CA ILE A 246 -12.15 -10.16 9.97
C ILE A 246 -13.51 -9.77 10.57
N THR A 247 -13.74 -8.46 10.73
CA THR A 247 -14.99 -7.92 11.28
C THR A 247 -15.99 -7.52 10.18
N LEU A 248 -17.08 -8.30 10.11
CA LEU A 248 -18.49 -8.02 9.75
C LEU A 248 -18.92 -7.16 8.53
N ARG A 249 -18.08 -6.37 7.84
CA ARG A 249 -18.60 -5.24 7.04
C ARG A 249 -18.87 -5.42 5.53
N THR A 250 -18.44 -6.46 4.80
CA THR A 250 -18.65 -6.43 3.33
C THR A 250 -18.84 -7.80 2.68
N GLY A 251 -20.08 -8.32 2.68
CA GLY A 251 -20.40 -9.53 1.93
C GLY A 251 -21.80 -9.48 1.31
N LEU A 252 -21.96 -10.13 0.15
CA LEU A 252 -23.26 -10.52 -0.42
C LEU A 252 -23.92 -11.51 0.56
N LYS A 253 -25.04 -11.11 1.18
CA LYS A 253 -25.69 -11.82 2.29
C LYS A 253 -27.14 -12.15 1.95
N ASP A 254 -27.32 -13.11 1.06
CA ASP A 254 -28.67 -13.38 0.52
C ASP A 254 -29.55 -14.13 1.53
N LYS A 255 -28.95 -15.03 2.32
CA LYS A 255 -29.68 -15.95 3.22
C LYS A 255 -29.52 -15.68 4.72
N SER A 256 -28.76 -14.68 5.14
CA SER A 256 -28.51 -14.42 6.56
C SER A 256 -28.98 -13.03 7.00
N ARG A 257 -29.17 -12.87 8.32
CA ARG A 257 -29.35 -11.58 9.00
C ARG A 257 -28.50 -11.53 10.25
N ARG A 258 -28.08 -10.33 10.64
CA ARG A 258 -27.31 -10.13 11.88
C ARG A 258 -28.25 -10.24 13.09
N VAL A 259 -27.85 -11.01 14.10
CA VAL A 259 -28.59 -11.22 15.35
C VAL A 259 -27.67 -11.07 16.56
N LYS A 260 -28.22 -10.62 17.70
CA LYS A 260 -27.50 -10.67 18.97
C LYS A 260 -27.37 -12.13 19.41
N ASP A 261 -26.21 -12.49 19.90
CA ASP A 261 -25.90 -13.83 20.35
C ASP A 261 -24.81 -13.76 21.42
N ALA A 262 -25.17 -14.00 22.68
CA ALA A 262 -24.24 -13.87 23.79
C ALA A 262 -23.07 -14.87 23.73
N ALA A 263 -23.21 -15.98 23.00
CA ALA A 263 -22.15 -16.97 22.83
C ALA A 263 -21.18 -16.63 21.67
N ALA A 264 -21.52 -15.63 20.84
CA ALA A 264 -20.66 -15.15 19.78
C ALA A 264 -19.51 -14.30 20.32
N ARG A 265 -18.31 -14.38 19.71
CA ARG A 265 -17.11 -13.65 20.16
C ARG A 265 -17.33 -12.13 20.23
N SER A 266 -18.15 -11.58 19.33
CA SER A 266 -18.48 -10.16 19.26
C SER A 266 -19.82 -9.78 19.92
N GLY A 267 -20.53 -10.75 20.53
CA GLY A 267 -21.93 -10.60 20.93
C GLY A 267 -22.93 -10.57 19.76
N TRP A 268 -22.46 -10.75 18.52
CA TRP A 268 -23.25 -10.76 17.29
C TRP A 268 -22.88 -11.93 16.38
N ALA A 269 -23.88 -12.45 15.67
CA ALA A 269 -23.72 -13.50 14.68
C ALA A 269 -24.57 -13.24 13.44
N PHE A 270 -24.21 -13.86 12.31
CA PHE A 270 -25.09 -14.01 11.17
C PHE A 270 -25.91 -15.28 11.34
N LYS A 271 -27.24 -15.15 11.39
CA LYS A 271 -28.17 -16.27 11.42
C LYS A 271 -28.82 -16.45 10.05
N ALA A 272 -28.79 -17.67 9.52
CA ALA A 272 -29.72 -18.09 8.48
C ALA A 272 -30.76 -19.01 9.11
N ASP A 273 -32.03 -18.67 8.91
CA ASP A 273 -33.16 -19.40 9.47
C ASP A 273 -34.03 -19.90 8.30
N PRO A 274 -34.17 -21.23 8.11
CA PRO A 274 -35.02 -21.77 7.06
C PRO A 274 -36.48 -21.32 7.12
N ALA A 275 -36.98 -20.97 8.31
CA ALA A 275 -38.33 -20.46 8.48
C ALA A 275 -38.49 -19.01 7.96
N ASP A 276 -37.41 -18.22 7.99
CA ASP A 276 -37.37 -16.83 7.52
C ASP A 276 -37.04 -16.79 6.01
N LYS A 277 -35.98 -17.49 5.60
CA LYS A 277 -35.49 -17.55 4.22
C LYS A 277 -35.15 -18.99 3.83
N PRO A 278 -36.11 -19.76 3.26
CA PRO A 278 -35.88 -21.16 2.92
C PRO A 278 -34.87 -21.35 1.78
N GLY A 279 -34.35 -22.57 1.67
CA GLY A 279 -33.46 -23.02 0.60
C GLY A 279 -31.98 -22.72 0.83
N LYS A 280 -31.16 -23.13 -0.14
CA LYS A 280 -29.70 -22.96 -0.11
C LYS A 280 -29.29 -21.53 -0.45
N GLY A 281 -28.15 -21.08 0.05
CA GLY A 281 -27.50 -19.87 -0.45
C GLY A 281 -26.43 -19.30 0.46
N MET A 282 -25.80 -18.22 -0.02
CA MET A 282 -24.69 -17.56 0.65
C MET A 282 -25.14 -16.90 1.96
N MET A 283 -24.45 -17.24 3.05
CA MET A 283 -24.61 -16.57 4.33
C MET A 283 -23.58 -15.48 4.55
N TRP A 284 -22.34 -15.74 4.13
CA TRP A 284 -21.21 -14.85 4.34
C TRP A 284 -20.11 -15.12 3.33
N PHE A 285 -19.41 -14.06 2.93
CA PHE A 285 -18.33 -14.10 1.94
C PHE A 285 -17.40 -12.90 2.14
N GLU A 286 -16.08 -13.11 2.08
CA GLU A 286 -15.07 -12.05 2.19
C GLU A 286 -13.74 -12.44 1.54
N TYR A 287 -12.88 -11.44 1.31
CA TYR A 287 -11.53 -11.60 0.76
C TYR A 287 -10.43 -11.23 1.75
N THR A 288 -9.28 -11.89 1.64
CA THR A 288 -8.04 -11.48 2.31
C THR A 288 -6.85 -11.43 1.36
N TYR A 289 -6.01 -10.42 1.57
CA TYR A 289 -4.89 -10.07 0.68
C TYR A 289 -3.50 -10.19 1.33
N ARG A 290 -3.46 -10.33 2.66
CA ARG A 290 -2.24 -10.11 3.45
C ARG A 290 -1.36 -11.35 3.62
N GLN A 291 -1.85 -12.53 3.25
CA GLN A 291 -1.14 -13.77 3.51
C GLN A 291 0.10 -13.93 2.61
N SER A 292 1.20 -14.38 3.21
CA SER A 292 2.43 -14.77 2.52
C SER A 292 2.20 -16.00 1.61
N PRO A 293 3.06 -16.25 0.62
CA PRO A 293 3.07 -17.52 -0.12
C PRO A 293 3.22 -18.70 0.86
N GLY A 294 2.35 -19.70 0.75
CA GLY A 294 2.38 -20.84 1.66
C GLY A 294 1.01 -21.47 1.90
N LYS A 295 0.90 -22.25 2.97
CA LYS A 295 -0.36 -22.83 3.43
C LYS A 295 -1.07 -21.87 4.37
N VAL A 296 -2.33 -21.60 4.10
CA VAL A 296 -3.20 -20.71 4.88
C VAL A 296 -4.42 -21.47 5.39
N ARG A 297 -4.87 -21.15 6.60
CA ARG A 297 -6.03 -21.75 7.27
C ARG A 297 -7.10 -20.71 7.51
N GLY A 298 -8.33 -21.00 7.07
CA GLY A 298 -9.53 -20.33 7.56
C GLY A 298 -10.20 -21.15 8.64
N THR A 299 -10.40 -20.56 9.83
CA THR A 299 -11.12 -21.17 10.95
C THR A 299 -12.48 -20.53 11.10
N PHE A 300 -13.53 -21.24 10.69
CA PHE A 300 -14.92 -20.80 10.74
C PHE A 300 -15.56 -21.25 12.05
N ARG A 301 -16.13 -20.31 12.79
CA ARG A 301 -16.86 -20.61 14.02
C ARG A 301 -18.35 -20.60 13.76
N VAL A 302 -18.96 -21.78 13.87
CA VAL A 302 -20.31 -22.08 13.37
C VAL A 302 -21.12 -22.79 14.45
N LYS A 303 -22.42 -22.49 14.51
CA LYS A 303 -23.39 -23.12 15.42
C LYS A 303 -24.64 -23.51 14.64
N ILE A 304 -25.30 -24.61 14.99
CA ILE A 304 -26.57 -25.07 14.39
C ILE A 304 -27.63 -25.38 15.43
N ALA A 305 -28.92 -25.32 15.05
CA ALA A 305 -30.02 -25.67 15.94
C ALA A 305 -30.27 -27.19 16.02
N ASP A 306 -30.00 -27.93 14.94
CA ASP A 306 -30.21 -29.38 14.88
C ASP A 306 -28.95 -30.11 14.40
N ASN A 307 -28.25 -30.76 15.33
CA ASN A 307 -27.07 -31.56 15.05
C ASN A 307 -27.37 -33.07 14.86
N THR A 308 -28.63 -33.47 14.74
CA THR A 308 -29.01 -34.87 14.53
C THR A 308 -29.16 -35.23 13.05
N SER A 309 -29.33 -34.22 12.18
CA SER A 309 -29.53 -34.42 10.75
C SER A 309 -28.27 -34.97 10.06
N PRO A 310 -28.35 -36.12 9.36
CA PRO A 310 -27.24 -36.63 8.54
C PRO A 310 -27.09 -35.89 7.21
N LYS A 311 -28.01 -34.96 6.92
CA LYS A 311 -27.96 -34.14 5.70
C LYS A 311 -26.94 -33.01 5.88
N PRO A 312 -26.31 -32.55 4.79
CA PRO A 312 -25.54 -31.32 4.80
C PRO A 312 -26.35 -30.15 5.34
N VAL A 313 -25.79 -29.41 6.29
CA VAL A 313 -26.38 -28.21 6.89
C VAL A 313 -25.66 -26.94 6.41
N ALA A 314 -24.34 -27.03 6.16
CA ALA A 314 -23.52 -25.92 5.73
C ALA A 314 -22.43 -26.33 4.73
N LEU A 315 -21.92 -25.36 3.98
CA LEU A 315 -20.78 -25.51 3.07
C LEU A 315 -19.79 -24.37 3.32
N ILE A 316 -18.56 -24.75 3.70
CA ILE A 316 -17.42 -23.82 3.83
C ILE A 316 -16.60 -23.91 2.55
N ARG A 317 -16.18 -22.76 2.01
CA ARG A 317 -15.25 -22.69 0.88
C ARG A 317 -14.06 -21.79 1.18
N GLY A 318 -12.91 -22.19 0.68
CA GLY A 318 -11.69 -21.39 0.63
C GLY A 318 -11.12 -21.49 -0.77
N VAL A 319 -10.85 -20.35 -1.41
CA VAL A 319 -10.29 -20.29 -2.76
C VAL A 319 -9.27 -19.19 -2.89
N ILE A 320 -8.11 -19.44 -3.51
CA ILE A 320 -7.21 -18.38 -3.96
C ILE A 320 -7.57 -17.99 -5.39
N SER A 321 -8.18 -16.82 -5.53
CA SER A 321 -8.50 -16.21 -6.82
C SER A 321 -7.27 -15.55 -7.42
N ASN A 322 -7.15 -15.54 -8.75
CA ASN A 322 -6.00 -14.97 -9.49
C ASN A 322 -4.63 -15.53 -9.07
N SER A 323 -4.59 -16.79 -8.65
CA SER A 323 -3.36 -17.48 -8.30
C SER A 323 -2.61 -17.98 -9.54
N GLU A 324 -1.29 -18.01 -9.42
CA GLU A 324 -0.32 -18.60 -10.33
C GLU A 324 -0.01 -20.08 -10.03
N LEU A 325 -0.55 -20.64 -8.95
CA LEU A 325 -0.38 -22.06 -8.63
C LEU A 325 -1.04 -22.92 -9.73
N LYS A 326 -0.30 -23.91 -10.25
CA LYS A 326 -0.71 -24.81 -11.33
C LYS A 326 -1.95 -25.62 -10.98
N ASP A 327 -1.97 -26.17 -9.78
CA ASP A 327 -2.98 -27.14 -9.39
C ASP A 327 -4.16 -26.45 -8.71
N PHE A 328 -5.34 -26.59 -9.32
CA PHE A 328 -6.58 -26.07 -8.72
C PHE A 328 -6.87 -26.66 -7.32
N PRO A 329 -6.63 -27.97 -7.05
CA PRO A 329 -6.92 -28.54 -5.73
C PRO A 329 -6.13 -27.97 -4.56
N SER A 330 -4.90 -27.48 -4.76
CA SER A 330 -4.16 -26.84 -3.65
C SER A 330 -4.78 -25.51 -3.24
N ARG A 331 -5.28 -24.74 -4.21
CA ARG A 331 -5.81 -23.39 -4.00
C ARG A 331 -7.31 -23.32 -3.81
N TYR A 332 -8.01 -24.45 -3.86
CA TYR A 332 -9.46 -24.53 -3.70
C TYR A 332 -9.83 -25.71 -2.82
N LYS A 333 -10.63 -25.44 -1.80
CA LYS A 333 -11.19 -26.49 -0.95
C LYS A 333 -12.62 -26.16 -0.57
N GLU A 334 -13.40 -27.22 -0.40
CA GLU A 334 -14.75 -27.17 0.14
C GLU A 334 -14.89 -28.17 1.27
N ILE A 335 -15.66 -27.82 2.29
CA ILE A 335 -16.03 -28.72 3.37
C ILE A 335 -17.55 -28.67 3.51
N LEU A 336 -18.18 -29.82 3.24
CA LEU A 336 -19.60 -30.01 3.43
C LEU A 336 -19.85 -30.51 4.85
N LEU A 337 -20.47 -29.67 5.68
CA LEU A 337 -20.78 -30.00 7.07
C LEU A 337 -22.19 -30.57 7.17
N LYS A 338 -22.34 -31.72 7.82
CA LYS A 338 -23.62 -32.34 8.21
C LYS A 338 -24.00 -31.89 9.61
N GLY A 339 -25.28 -32.03 9.97
CA GLY A 339 -25.72 -31.77 11.34
C GLY A 339 -24.94 -32.61 12.35
N THR A 340 -24.74 -33.89 12.02
CA THR A 340 -23.97 -34.85 12.83
C THR A 340 -22.49 -34.53 13.01
N ASP A 341 -21.94 -33.56 12.27
CA ASP A 341 -20.53 -33.15 12.44
C ASP A 341 -20.35 -32.16 13.61
N PHE A 342 -21.46 -31.68 14.18
CA PHE A 342 -21.46 -30.77 15.34
C PHE A 342 -21.65 -31.56 16.63
N ALA A 343 -20.77 -31.30 17.60
CA ALA A 343 -20.76 -32.01 18.89
C ALA A 343 -22.03 -31.77 19.73
N ALA A 344 -22.67 -30.61 19.59
CA ALA A 344 -23.90 -30.26 20.29
C ALA A 344 -24.72 -29.24 19.47
N PRO A 345 -26.07 -29.26 19.59
CA PRO A 345 -26.89 -28.17 19.06
C PRO A 345 -26.66 -26.90 19.89
N ASP A 346 -26.92 -25.75 19.30
CA ASP A 346 -26.82 -24.42 19.90
C ASP A 346 -25.45 -24.09 20.54
N ARG A 347 -24.39 -24.78 20.13
CA ARG A 347 -23.01 -24.53 20.55
C ARG A 347 -22.13 -24.19 19.35
N TYR A 348 -21.33 -23.12 19.49
CA TYR A 348 -20.31 -22.80 18.50
C TYR A 348 -19.19 -23.85 18.51
N GLN A 349 -18.81 -24.28 17.32
CA GLN A 349 -17.71 -25.19 17.04
C GLN A 349 -16.87 -24.59 15.91
N ASP A 350 -15.56 -24.79 16.01
CA ASP A 350 -14.60 -24.32 15.01
C ASP A 350 -14.41 -25.40 13.94
N PHE A 351 -14.40 -24.98 12.68
CA PHE A 351 -14.14 -25.81 11.51
C PHE A 351 -13.03 -25.17 10.68
N HIS A 352 -12.05 -25.96 10.24
CA HIS A 352 -10.87 -25.46 9.57
C HIS A 352 -10.84 -25.84 8.10
N ILE A 353 -10.41 -24.92 7.25
CA ILE A 353 -10.13 -25.20 5.85
C ILE A 353 -8.74 -24.67 5.48
N ASP A 354 -7.93 -25.55 4.93
CA ASP A 354 -6.55 -25.27 4.55
C ASP A 354 -6.44 -25.23 3.03
N ILE A 355 -5.81 -24.17 2.52
CA ILE A 355 -5.52 -23.97 1.09
C ILE A 355 -4.10 -23.43 0.93
N SER A 356 -3.54 -23.55 -0.26
CA SER A 356 -2.23 -23.02 -0.63
C SER A 356 -2.38 -21.72 -1.41
N LYS A 357 -1.54 -20.74 -1.09
CA LYS A 357 -1.47 -19.42 -1.72
C LYS A 357 -0.07 -19.21 -2.33
N GLY A 358 -0.02 -18.69 -3.54
CA GLY A 358 1.23 -18.22 -4.18
C GLY A 358 1.61 -16.80 -3.77
N GLU A 359 2.53 -16.19 -4.52
CA GLU A 359 2.82 -14.74 -4.44
C GLU A 359 1.65 -13.90 -4.90
N ARG A 360 0.92 -14.37 -5.92
CA ARG A 360 -0.22 -13.68 -6.51
C ARG A 360 -1.53 -14.26 -6.00
N GLY A 361 -2.56 -13.44 -6.19
CA GLY A 361 -3.92 -13.78 -5.84
C GLY A 361 -4.28 -13.46 -4.39
N PHE A 362 -5.56 -13.65 -4.10
CA PHE A 362 -6.16 -13.35 -2.81
C PHE A 362 -7.06 -14.49 -2.38
N ALA A 363 -7.10 -14.74 -1.08
CA ALA A 363 -7.97 -15.77 -0.54
C ALA A 363 -9.40 -15.23 -0.45
N SER A 364 -10.37 -16.02 -0.91
CA SER A 364 -11.80 -15.78 -0.78
C SER A 364 -12.35 -16.87 0.13
N TRP A 365 -13.13 -16.45 1.12
CA TRP A 365 -13.65 -17.31 2.18
C TRP A 365 -15.16 -17.21 2.16
N SER A 366 -15.86 -18.33 2.19
CA SER A 366 -17.32 -18.31 2.13
C SER A 366 -17.96 -19.36 3.02
N LEU A 367 -19.17 -19.03 3.47
CA LEU A 367 -20.05 -19.94 4.18
C LEU A 367 -21.45 -19.86 3.57
N GLU A 368 -21.98 -21.02 3.19
CA GLU A 368 -23.33 -21.17 2.66
C GLU A 368 -24.18 -22.03 3.59
N THR A 369 -25.48 -21.69 3.67
CA THR A 369 -26.49 -22.56 4.30
C THR A 369 -27.13 -23.45 3.25
N THR A 370 -27.54 -24.64 3.67
CA THR A 370 -28.37 -25.53 2.85
C THR A 370 -29.87 -25.34 3.08
N GLY A 371 -30.26 -24.57 4.11
CA GLY A 371 -31.64 -24.43 4.54
C GLY A 371 -32.21 -25.63 5.30
N VAL A 372 -31.40 -26.61 5.71
CA VAL A 372 -31.85 -27.79 6.47
C VAL A 372 -32.14 -27.45 7.95
N THR A 373 -31.34 -26.58 8.56
CA THR A 373 -31.49 -26.14 9.96
C THR A 373 -31.09 -24.68 10.09
N SER A 374 -31.41 -24.05 11.22
CA SER A 374 -30.88 -22.73 11.54
C SER A 374 -29.36 -22.81 11.73
N LEU A 375 -28.64 -21.91 11.07
CA LEU A 375 -27.18 -21.82 11.10
C LEU A 375 -26.78 -20.44 11.64
N TRP A 376 -25.81 -20.40 12.55
CA TRP A 376 -25.18 -19.18 13.04
C TRP A 376 -23.68 -19.20 12.72
N PHE A 377 -23.16 -18.03 12.35
CA PHE A 377 -21.75 -17.81 12.07
C PHE A 377 -21.31 -16.49 12.70
N ASP A 378 -20.29 -16.52 13.55
CA ASP A 378 -19.83 -15.32 14.26
C ASP A 378 -18.43 -14.83 13.86
N GLY A 379 -17.73 -15.54 12.97
CA GLY A 379 -16.50 -15.07 12.37
C GLY A 379 -15.63 -16.15 11.76
N VAL A 380 -14.67 -15.70 10.96
CA VAL A 380 -13.56 -16.51 10.47
C VAL A 380 -12.24 -15.90 10.95
N SER A 381 -11.33 -16.73 11.44
CA SER A 381 -9.94 -16.36 11.73
C SER A 381 -9.04 -16.92 10.64
N ILE A 382 -8.20 -16.08 10.02
CA ILE A 382 -7.27 -16.51 8.97
C ILE A 382 -5.84 -16.53 9.52
N GLY A 383 -5.16 -17.67 9.43
CA GLY A 383 -3.78 -17.85 9.87
C GLY A 383 -2.87 -18.42 8.78
N GLN A 384 -1.59 -18.05 8.81
CA GLN A 384 -0.54 -18.70 8.02
C GLN A 384 -0.09 -19.98 8.76
N ILE A 385 -0.17 -21.14 8.10
CA ILE A 385 0.26 -22.42 8.68
C ILE A 385 1.75 -22.64 8.43
N SER A 386 2.20 -22.36 7.21
CA SER A 386 3.59 -22.48 6.78
C SER A 386 3.83 -21.55 5.61
N GLU A 387 5.06 -21.09 5.42
CA GLU A 387 5.48 -20.37 4.21
C GLU A 387 6.13 -21.33 3.23
N PHE A 388 6.03 -21.05 1.93
CA PHE A 388 6.80 -21.79 0.94
C PHE A 388 8.22 -21.27 0.86
N THR A 389 9.20 -22.17 0.75
CA THR A 389 10.53 -21.79 0.25
C THR A 389 10.45 -21.39 -1.22
N THR A 390 11.50 -20.75 -1.73
CA THR A 390 11.62 -20.45 -3.16
C THR A 390 11.50 -21.73 -4.00
N GLU A 391 12.18 -22.80 -3.60
CA GLU A 391 12.20 -24.08 -4.31
C GLU A 391 10.82 -24.76 -4.30
N GLU A 392 10.13 -24.74 -3.15
CA GLU A 392 8.78 -25.29 -3.03
C GLU A 392 7.80 -24.53 -3.93
N LEU A 393 7.83 -23.19 -3.89
CA LEU A 393 6.92 -22.39 -4.71
C LEU A 393 7.18 -22.58 -6.20
N LEU A 394 8.44 -22.65 -6.64
CA LEU A 394 8.79 -22.89 -8.05
C LEU A 394 8.21 -24.19 -8.60
N GLN A 395 8.17 -25.25 -7.78
CA GLN A 395 7.56 -26.51 -8.19
C GLN A 395 6.04 -26.34 -8.45
N LEU A 396 5.39 -25.46 -7.70
CA LEU A 396 3.94 -25.23 -7.74
C LEU A 396 3.49 -24.22 -8.80
N ILE A 397 4.37 -23.38 -9.35
CA ILE A 397 4.01 -22.30 -10.29
C ILE A 397 4.55 -22.54 -11.69
N GLU A 398 3.81 -22.09 -12.72
CA GLU A 398 4.32 -22.12 -14.09
C GLU A 398 5.41 -21.07 -14.24
N HIS A 399 6.53 -21.47 -14.84
CA HIS A 399 7.64 -20.59 -15.13
C HIS A 399 8.30 -21.00 -16.45
N PRO A 400 8.79 -20.04 -17.24
CA PRO A 400 9.45 -20.36 -18.50
C PRO A 400 10.77 -21.07 -18.22
N VAL A 401 11.10 -22.07 -19.03
CA VAL A 401 12.38 -22.78 -18.97
C VAL A 401 13.35 -22.08 -19.91
N LYS A 402 14.52 -21.68 -19.41
CA LYS A 402 15.53 -21.02 -20.25
C LYS A 402 15.99 -21.97 -21.37
N PRO A 403 15.92 -21.57 -22.66
CA PRO A 403 16.49 -22.37 -23.74
C PRO A 403 18.00 -22.55 -23.57
N ALA A 404 18.51 -23.75 -23.80
CA ALA A 404 19.92 -24.10 -23.53
C ALA A 404 20.94 -23.24 -24.28
N ASN A 405 20.59 -22.78 -25.48
CA ASN A 405 21.47 -21.98 -26.35
C ASN A 405 21.10 -20.49 -26.38
N LEU A 406 20.26 -20.02 -25.44
CA LEU A 406 19.89 -18.62 -25.40
C LEU A 406 21.08 -17.76 -24.93
N ALA A 407 21.47 -16.82 -25.78
CA ALA A 407 22.50 -15.82 -25.52
C ALA A 407 21.91 -14.41 -25.55
N LEU A 408 22.59 -13.46 -24.92
CA LEU A 408 22.19 -12.06 -24.95
C LEU A 408 22.29 -11.51 -26.37
N ALA A 409 21.29 -10.71 -26.75
CA ALA A 409 21.29 -10.03 -28.03
C ALA A 409 22.40 -8.97 -28.07
N THR A 410 23.18 -8.97 -29.15
CA THR A 410 24.30 -8.03 -29.38
C THR A 410 24.09 -7.15 -30.62
N ASP A 411 23.01 -7.38 -31.36
CA ASP A 411 22.68 -6.73 -32.63
C ASP A 411 22.08 -5.33 -32.44
N THR A 412 21.28 -5.14 -31.38
CA THR A 412 20.61 -3.87 -31.07
C THR A 412 20.85 -3.50 -29.60
N PHE A 413 21.20 -2.25 -29.33
CA PHE A 413 21.29 -1.76 -27.95
C PHE A 413 19.87 -1.47 -27.41
N ARG A 414 19.33 -2.36 -26.58
CA ARG A 414 17.98 -2.18 -26.01
C ARG A 414 18.03 -2.01 -24.49
N VAL A 415 17.25 -1.07 -23.97
CA VAL A 415 17.11 -0.79 -22.55
C VAL A 415 15.66 -0.99 -22.14
N HIS A 416 15.43 -1.91 -21.20
CA HIS A 416 14.13 -2.03 -20.54
C HIS A 416 14.10 -1.19 -19.27
N GLU A 417 13.06 -0.40 -19.06
CA GLU A 417 12.88 0.36 -17.83
C GLU A 417 11.53 0.06 -17.18
N THR A 418 11.54 -0.22 -15.88
CA THR A 418 10.31 -0.36 -15.09
C THR A 418 9.85 0.99 -14.56
N TYR A 419 8.62 1.41 -14.81
CA TYR A 419 8.06 2.66 -14.33
C TYR A 419 7.40 2.48 -12.96
N GLY A 420 8.12 2.88 -11.92
CA GLY A 420 7.63 2.98 -10.55
C GLY A 420 7.17 4.37 -10.14
N VAL A 421 7.33 4.71 -8.86
CA VAL A 421 6.97 6.04 -8.34
C VAL A 421 8.08 7.05 -8.69
N TYR A 422 7.73 8.31 -8.97
CA TYR A 422 8.69 9.39 -9.31
C TYR A 422 9.58 9.11 -10.53
N MET A 423 9.19 8.18 -11.42
CA MET A 423 10.03 7.72 -12.53
C MET A 423 10.59 8.81 -13.47
N PRO A 424 9.87 9.90 -13.84
CA PRO A 424 10.38 10.87 -14.82
C PRO A 424 11.59 11.64 -14.30
N MET A 425 11.71 11.75 -12.98
CA MET A 425 12.77 12.50 -12.33
C MET A 425 14.14 11.80 -12.50
N TRP A 426 14.15 10.49 -12.72
CA TRP A 426 15.37 9.71 -12.99
C TRP A 426 15.96 9.96 -14.39
N LYS A 427 15.21 10.64 -15.28
CA LYS A 427 15.66 11.11 -16.61
C LYS A 427 16.32 10.02 -17.48
N VAL A 428 15.84 8.79 -17.40
CA VAL A 428 16.37 7.67 -18.20
C VAL A 428 16.14 7.92 -19.70
N SER A 429 15.00 8.53 -20.09
CA SER A 429 14.73 8.88 -21.49
C SER A 429 15.80 9.81 -22.06
N GLU A 430 16.14 10.84 -21.30
CA GLU A 430 17.11 11.87 -21.64
C GLU A 430 18.52 11.29 -21.66
N ALA A 431 18.82 10.37 -20.74
CA ALA A 431 20.08 9.62 -20.73
C ALA A 431 20.26 8.76 -21.99
N LEU A 432 19.19 8.15 -22.50
CA LEU A 432 19.25 7.37 -23.75
C LEU A 432 19.50 8.26 -24.96
N GLN A 433 18.99 9.49 -24.96
CA GLN A 433 19.23 10.46 -26.04
C GLN A 433 20.68 10.97 -26.05
N SER A 434 21.35 10.98 -24.89
CA SER A 434 22.73 11.46 -24.73
C SER A 434 23.79 10.36 -24.81
N LEU A 435 23.43 9.11 -25.15
CA LEU A 435 24.40 8.01 -25.20
C LEU A 435 25.56 8.31 -26.17
N PRO A 436 26.82 8.15 -25.74
CA PRO A 436 27.99 8.36 -26.58
C PRO A 436 28.13 7.28 -27.67
N GLY A 437 28.66 7.66 -28.84
CA GLY A 437 29.24 6.73 -29.82
C GLY A 437 28.27 5.93 -30.70
N ARG A 438 27.41 6.60 -31.48
CA ARG A 438 26.48 6.01 -32.48
C ARG A 438 25.36 5.12 -31.93
N ARG A 439 25.15 5.04 -30.61
CA ARG A 439 23.99 4.38 -30.00
C ARG A 439 22.71 5.23 -30.04
N HIS A 440 22.58 6.10 -31.03
CA HIS A 440 21.35 6.90 -31.23
C HIS A 440 20.17 6.04 -31.68
N ASP A 441 20.43 4.80 -32.10
CA ASP A 441 19.45 3.76 -32.41
C ASP A 441 19.03 2.94 -31.17
N ALA A 442 19.45 3.34 -29.96
CA ALA A 442 19.07 2.67 -28.73
C ALA A 442 17.55 2.58 -28.62
N GLN A 443 17.05 1.34 -28.45
CA GLN A 443 15.63 1.11 -28.28
C GLN A 443 15.27 1.09 -26.79
N ARG A 444 14.13 1.69 -26.46
CA ARG A 444 13.59 1.69 -25.10
C ARG A 444 12.29 0.90 -25.08
N THR A 445 12.20 -0.03 -24.15
CA THR A 445 10.95 -0.70 -23.78
C THR A 445 10.61 -0.37 -22.34
N GLN A 446 9.34 -0.48 -21.97
CA GLN A 446 8.85 -0.04 -20.66
C GLN A 446 7.87 -1.03 -20.07
N SER A 447 7.89 -1.13 -18.76
CA SER A 447 6.83 -1.76 -17.98
C SER A 447 6.29 -0.79 -16.94
N HIS A 448 5.06 -0.98 -16.47
CA HIS A 448 4.42 -0.05 -15.53
C HIS A 448 4.01 -0.75 -14.25
N LEU A 449 4.31 -0.13 -13.11
CA LEU A 449 3.86 -0.58 -11.80
C LEU A 449 2.35 -0.40 -11.66
N LEU A 450 1.65 -1.52 -11.51
CA LEU A 450 0.24 -1.57 -11.18
C LEU A 450 0.11 -1.99 -9.72
N VAL A 451 -0.36 -1.06 -8.88
CA VAL A 451 -0.71 -1.32 -7.49
C VAL A 451 -2.22 -1.41 -7.36
N SER A 452 -2.71 -2.51 -6.81
CA SER A 452 -4.11 -2.70 -6.45
C SER A 452 -4.17 -3.41 -5.09
N SER A 453 -5.33 -3.39 -4.44
CA SER A 453 -5.55 -4.19 -3.23
C SER A 453 -5.31 -5.68 -3.47
N GLN A 454 -5.54 -6.16 -4.69
CA GLN A 454 -5.45 -7.57 -5.07
C GLN A 454 -4.03 -8.01 -5.43
N ASN A 455 -3.24 -7.10 -6.01
CA ASN A 455 -1.93 -7.43 -6.55
C ASN A 455 -1.08 -6.19 -6.77
N THR A 456 0.23 -6.36 -6.60
CA THR A 456 1.27 -5.41 -7.03
C THR A 456 2.06 -6.11 -8.13
N ARG A 457 2.01 -5.62 -9.37
CA ARG A 457 2.66 -6.26 -10.52
C ARG A 457 3.19 -5.23 -11.52
N LEU A 458 4.09 -5.65 -12.39
CA LEU A 458 4.42 -4.90 -13.60
C LEU A 458 3.55 -5.35 -14.79
N THR A 459 3.05 -4.40 -15.56
CA THR A 459 2.46 -4.64 -16.89
C THR A 459 3.50 -4.34 -17.97
N GLY A 460 3.74 -5.27 -18.90
CA GLY A 460 4.73 -5.09 -19.97
C GLY A 460 6.18 -5.43 -19.56
N PHE A 461 6.38 -6.08 -18.41
CA PHE A 461 7.70 -6.59 -18.04
C PHE A 461 8.00 -7.88 -18.82
N PRO A 462 9.24 -8.10 -19.31
CA PRO A 462 9.60 -9.30 -20.07
C PRO A 462 9.28 -10.57 -19.30
N ALA A 463 8.27 -11.31 -19.76
CA ALA A 463 7.79 -12.52 -19.11
C ALA A 463 8.48 -13.78 -19.64
N GLU A 464 9.10 -13.70 -20.82
CA GLU A 464 9.81 -14.79 -21.48
C GLU A 464 11.31 -14.52 -21.54
N TRP A 465 12.11 -15.60 -21.60
CA TRP A 465 13.57 -15.50 -21.57
C TRP A 465 14.12 -14.75 -22.78
N GLU A 466 13.61 -15.03 -23.98
CA GLU A 466 14.02 -14.41 -25.23
C GLU A 466 13.76 -12.90 -25.24
N GLU A 467 12.63 -12.47 -24.66
CA GLU A 467 12.31 -11.04 -24.54
C GLU A 467 13.29 -10.37 -23.56
N LEU A 468 13.54 -10.97 -22.40
CA LEU A 468 14.50 -10.42 -21.44
C LEU A 468 15.92 -10.35 -22.01
N TYR A 469 16.37 -11.41 -22.68
CA TYR A 469 17.71 -11.51 -23.27
C TYR A 469 17.88 -10.65 -24.53
N GLY A 470 16.78 -10.13 -25.09
CA GLY A 470 16.80 -9.09 -26.11
C GLY A 470 17.27 -7.73 -25.60
N HIS A 471 17.46 -7.55 -24.29
CA HIS A 471 17.89 -6.30 -23.68
C HIS A 471 19.37 -6.33 -23.30
N SER A 472 20.05 -5.20 -23.48
CA SER A 472 21.42 -4.99 -23.04
C SER A 472 21.48 -4.48 -21.59
N VAL A 473 20.46 -3.70 -21.18
CA VAL A 473 20.34 -3.15 -19.82
C VAL A 473 18.88 -3.23 -19.37
N VAL A 474 18.69 -3.63 -18.12
CA VAL A 474 17.40 -3.53 -17.42
C VAL A 474 17.53 -2.52 -16.28
N VAL A 475 16.62 -1.55 -16.22
CA VAL A 475 16.57 -0.51 -15.19
C VAL A 475 15.34 -0.72 -14.32
N LEU A 476 15.56 -1.10 -13.05
CA LEU A 476 14.53 -1.19 -12.02
C LEU A 476 14.34 0.19 -11.37
N ASN A 477 13.52 1.03 -12.01
CA ASN A 477 13.26 2.39 -11.57
C ASN A 477 12.09 2.45 -10.57
N ASN A 478 12.45 2.42 -9.28
CA ASN A 478 11.58 2.59 -8.12
C ASN A 478 10.36 1.64 -8.07
N VAL A 479 10.60 0.35 -8.32
CA VAL A 479 9.58 -0.70 -8.21
C VAL A 479 9.97 -1.70 -7.11
N PRO A 480 9.00 -2.25 -6.35
CA PRO A 480 9.31 -3.26 -5.33
C PRO A 480 9.54 -4.62 -5.98
N ALA A 481 10.34 -5.49 -5.34
CA ALA A 481 10.61 -6.85 -5.79
C ALA A 481 9.32 -7.65 -6.04
N LYS A 482 8.31 -7.47 -5.18
CA LYS A 482 6.98 -8.08 -5.33
C LYS A 482 6.33 -7.80 -6.70
N SER A 483 6.59 -6.64 -7.29
CA SER A 483 6.02 -6.28 -8.61
C SER A 483 6.61 -7.08 -9.77
N VAL A 484 7.88 -7.48 -9.64
CA VAL A 484 8.57 -8.38 -10.58
C VAL A 484 8.21 -9.84 -10.29
N GLY A 485 8.06 -10.19 -9.01
CA GLY A 485 7.74 -11.55 -8.55
C GLY A 485 8.96 -12.47 -8.56
N LEU A 486 8.80 -13.68 -8.01
CA LEU A 486 9.87 -14.67 -7.87
C LEU A 486 10.47 -15.07 -9.22
N VAL A 487 9.62 -15.46 -10.17
CA VAL A 487 10.06 -15.90 -11.50
C VAL A 487 10.85 -14.81 -12.21
N GLY A 488 10.31 -13.59 -12.25
CA GLY A 488 11.01 -12.46 -12.87
C GLY A 488 12.33 -12.12 -12.18
N SER A 489 12.39 -12.22 -10.84
CA SER A 489 13.62 -11.96 -10.08
C SER A 489 14.69 -13.03 -10.34
N LEU A 490 14.30 -14.29 -10.47
CA LEU A 490 15.21 -15.38 -10.86
C LEU A 490 15.71 -15.22 -12.30
N MET A 491 14.81 -14.82 -13.21
CA MET A 491 15.18 -14.51 -14.59
C MET A 491 16.19 -13.36 -14.66
N LEU A 492 15.97 -12.29 -13.90
CA LEU A 492 16.91 -11.16 -13.80
C LEU A 492 18.26 -11.58 -13.23
N LYS A 493 18.28 -12.40 -12.17
CA LYS A 493 19.52 -12.93 -11.60
C LYS A 493 20.32 -13.68 -12.67
N GLN A 494 19.69 -14.62 -13.36
CA GLN A 494 20.35 -15.43 -14.39
C GLN A 494 20.77 -14.56 -15.59
N TYR A 495 19.93 -13.61 -16.02
CA TYR A 495 20.24 -12.63 -17.06
C TYR A 495 21.54 -11.85 -16.74
N VAL A 496 21.71 -11.39 -15.50
CA VAL A 496 22.95 -10.74 -15.07
C VAL A 496 24.12 -11.71 -15.08
N GLU A 497 23.96 -12.90 -14.49
CA GLU A 497 25.03 -13.91 -14.45
C GLU A 497 25.56 -14.26 -15.85
N ASP A 498 24.69 -14.21 -16.87
CA ASP A 498 25.03 -14.50 -18.27
C ASP A 498 25.60 -13.32 -19.07
N GLY A 499 25.68 -12.12 -18.49
CA GLY A 499 26.32 -10.96 -19.14
C GLY A 499 25.49 -9.68 -19.12
N GLY A 500 24.23 -9.77 -18.72
CA GLY A 500 23.29 -8.65 -18.72
C GLY A 500 23.65 -7.62 -17.67
N CYS A 501 23.21 -6.37 -17.88
CA CYS A 501 23.32 -5.34 -16.87
C CYS A 501 21.98 -5.04 -16.21
N LEU A 502 22.00 -4.96 -14.88
CA LEU A 502 20.89 -4.51 -14.06
C LEU A 502 21.27 -3.21 -13.34
N ILE A 503 20.46 -2.17 -13.49
CA ILE A 503 20.56 -0.92 -12.71
C ILE A 503 19.34 -0.82 -11.80
N MET A 504 19.55 -0.66 -10.50
CA MET A 504 18.48 -0.56 -9.50
C MET A 504 18.51 0.80 -8.81
N MET A 505 17.37 1.48 -8.80
CA MET A 505 17.21 2.80 -8.17
C MET A 505 16.75 2.65 -6.72
N GLY A 506 17.52 3.20 -5.78
CA GLY A 506 17.23 3.20 -4.35
C GLY A 506 16.33 4.35 -3.93
N ASP A 507 15.08 4.38 -4.38
CA ASP A 507 14.11 5.37 -3.92
C ASP A 507 13.12 4.75 -2.91
N THR A 508 11.86 5.19 -2.82
CA THR A 508 10.85 4.64 -1.89
C THR A 508 10.67 3.10 -1.95
N HIS A 509 10.98 2.47 -3.09
CA HIS A 509 11.02 1.02 -3.27
C HIS A 509 12.44 0.47 -3.51
N GLY A 510 13.45 1.16 -2.98
CA GLY A 510 14.83 0.69 -2.95
C GLY A 510 15.05 -0.40 -1.91
N LEU A 511 16.09 -1.23 -2.10
CA LEU A 511 16.64 -2.20 -1.14
C LEU A 511 15.61 -2.78 -0.15
N VAL A 512 15.58 -2.37 1.12
CA VAL A 512 14.69 -2.98 2.15
C VAL A 512 13.22 -2.62 1.92
N SER A 513 12.92 -1.35 1.64
CA SER A 513 11.55 -0.88 1.40
C SER A 513 10.93 -1.54 0.15
N GLY A 514 11.77 -1.83 -0.85
CA GLY A 514 11.42 -2.60 -2.05
C GLY A 514 11.48 -4.11 -1.87
N ARG A 515 12.05 -4.59 -0.77
CA ARG A 515 12.31 -6.00 -0.46
C ARG A 515 13.21 -6.73 -1.46
N TRP A 516 14.17 -6.02 -2.01
CA TRP A 516 15.11 -6.59 -2.97
C TRP A 516 16.13 -7.51 -2.31
N THR A 517 16.42 -7.30 -1.03
CA THR A 517 17.34 -8.11 -0.22
C THR A 517 16.79 -9.49 0.10
N GLU A 518 15.47 -9.63 0.21
CA GLU A 518 14.78 -10.91 0.43
C GLU A 518 14.40 -11.61 -0.89
N SER A 519 14.60 -10.93 -2.02
CA SER A 519 14.32 -11.50 -3.34
C SER A 519 15.43 -12.42 -3.83
N ALA A 520 15.18 -13.12 -4.95
CA ALA A 520 16.21 -13.90 -5.63
C ALA A 520 17.48 -13.10 -6.01
N LEU A 521 17.37 -11.76 -6.14
CA LEU A 521 18.53 -10.89 -6.41
C LEU A 521 19.37 -10.58 -5.17
N GLY A 522 18.84 -10.77 -3.95
CA GLY A 522 19.53 -10.42 -2.70
C GLY A 522 20.98 -10.90 -2.63
N PRO A 523 21.28 -12.19 -2.89
CA PRO A 523 22.65 -12.72 -2.84
C PRO A 523 23.64 -12.10 -3.84
N VAL A 524 23.15 -11.50 -4.93
CA VAL A 524 23.97 -10.93 -6.00
C VAL A 524 24.09 -9.40 -5.93
N LEU A 525 23.33 -8.73 -5.05
CA LEU A 525 23.44 -7.29 -4.87
C LEU A 525 24.87 -6.86 -4.48
N PRO A 526 25.30 -5.63 -4.83
CA PRO A 526 26.60 -5.07 -4.44
C PRO A 526 26.65 -4.61 -2.98
N VAL A 527 25.53 -4.60 -2.29
CA VAL A 527 25.34 -3.94 -0.99
C VAL A 527 24.42 -4.75 -0.09
N ALA A 528 24.58 -4.58 1.22
CA ALA A 528 23.67 -5.10 2.25
C ALA A 528 23.17 -3.95 3.15
N PRO A 529 21.88 -3.87 3.47
CA PRO A 529 21.33 -2.78 4.28
C PRO A 529 21.89 -2.85 5.71
N ARG A 530 22.16 -1.69 6.33
CA ARG A 530 22.67 -1.62 7.71
C ARG A 530 21.58 -1.76 8.78
N LYS A 531 20.32 -1.51 8.40
CA LYS A 531 19.17 -1.40 9.28
C LYS A 531 17.92 -1.92 8.57
N GLU A 532 16.91 -2.28 9.34
CA GLU A 532 15.56 -2.64 8.84
C GLU A 532 14.85 -1.48 8.12
N LYS A 533 15.18 -0.24 8.47
CA LYS A 533 14.84 0.96 7.69
C LYS A 533 16.12 1.53 7.13
N ASP A 534 16.32 1.35 5.84
CA ASP A 534 17.54 1.71 5.14
C ASP A 534 17.49 3.12 4.54
N LEU A 535 16.31 3.63 4.17
CA LEU A 535 16.16 5.02 3.73
C LEU A 535 16.35 5.99 4.91
N VAL A 536 17.42 6.77 4.86
CA VAL A 536 17.86 7.65 5.94
C VAL A 536 17.93 9.10 5.46
N TYR A 537 17.35 10.00 6.25
CA TYR A 537 17.56 11.44 6.12
C TYR A 537 18.96 11.82 6.62
N SER A 538 19.68 12.59 5.81
CA SER A 538 20.92 13.22 6.21
C SER A 538 20.65 14.70 6.54
N PRO A 539 20.91 15.16 7.79
CA PRO A 539 20.72 16.56 8.15
C PRO A 539 21.68 17.50 7.41
N LYS A 540 22.77 16.95 6.85
CA LYS A 540 23.68 17.65 5.96
C LYS A 540 23.57 17.07 4.54
N PRO A 541 23.53 17.92 3.51
CA PRO A 541 23.58 17.49 2.12
C PRO A 541 24.78 16.59 1.83
N LEU A 542 24.51 15.47 1.18
CA LEU A 542 25.53 14.53 0.72
C LEU A 542 25.89 14.89 -0.71
N LEU A 543 27.03 15.58 -0.89
CA LEU A 543 27.53 15.93 -2.21
C LEU A 543 27.95 14.66 -2.95
N LEU A 544 27.48 14.48 -4.17
CA LEU A 544 27.89 13.38 -5.03
C LEU A 544 29.32 13.63 -5.50
N GLN A 545 30.22 12.68 -5.20
CA GLN A 545 31.62 12.74 -5.61
C GLN A 545 31.99 11.45 -6.36
N PRO A 546 32.54 11.54 -7.58
CA PRO A 546 32.96 10.36 -8.32
C PRO A 546 34.15 9.69 -7.65
N ARG A 547 34.25 8.37 -7.85
CA ARG A 547 35.42 7.55 -7.52
C ARG A 547 36.04 7.09 -8.83
N GLY A 548 37.29 7.47 -9.06
CA GLY A 548 37.97 7.22 -10.34
C GLY A 548 37.59 8.24 -11.42
N ASN A 549 37.92 7.93 -12.67
CA ASN A 549 37.87 8.84 -13.81
C ASN A 549 36.68 8.60 -14.76
N ALA A 550 35.77 7.67 -14.43
CA ALA A 550 34.66 7.29 -15.30
C ALA A 550 33.67 8.44 -15.57
N PHE A 551 33.70 9.50 -14.75
CA PHE A 551 32.76 10.62 -14.81
C PHE A 551 33.45 11.98 -14.88
N ASP A 552 34.72 12.03 -15.31
CA ASP A 552 35.53 13.26 -15.35
C ASP A 552 34.99 14.31 -16.34
N SER A 553 34.18 13.89 -17.31
CA SER A 553 33.55 14.76 -18.30
C SER A 553 32.33 15.54 -17.78
N LEU A 554 31.80 15.20 -16.60
CA LEU A 554 30.61 15.84 -16.04
C LEU A 554 30.95 17.11 -15.24
N ASN A 555 30.06 18.08 -15.22
CA ASN A 555 30.20 19.35 -14.52
C ASN A 555 29.90 19.23 -13.01
N TRP A 556 30.90 18.79 -12.26
CA TRP A 556 30.83 18.68 -10.80
C TRP A 556 30.82 20.04 -10.06
N ALA A 557 31.05 21.16 -10.76
CA ALA A 557 31.06 22.49 -10.15
C ALA A 557 29.68 22.93 -9.62
N GLU A 558 28.59 22.34 -10.15
CA GLU A 558 27.22 22.56 -9.67
C GLU A 558 26.94 21.90 -8.30
N LYS A 559 27.86 21.05 -7.81
CA LYS A 559 27.79 20.37 -6.51
C LYS A 559 26.45 19.62 -6.34
N PRO A 560 26.16 18.63 -7.22
CA PRO A 560 24.97 17.82 -7.09
C PRO A 560 24.92 17.13 -5.72
N TYR A 561 23.74 17.10 -5.08
CA TYR A 561 23.58 16.51 -3.76
C TYR A 561 22.31 15.66 -3.61
N THR A 562 22.30 14.81 -2.59
CA THR A 562 21.08 14.21 -2.02
C THR A 562 20.97 14.50 -0.52
N ILE A 563 19.76 14.48 0.02
CA ILE A 563 19.48 14.55 1.46
C ILE A 563 18.85 13.27 2.01
N TYR A 564 18.44 12.35 1.14
CA TYR A 564 18.02 11.00 1.51
C TYR A 564 18.84 9.96 0.76
N TYR A 565 19.20 8.88 1.46
CA TYR A 565 19.99 7.80 0.91
C TYR A 565 19.68 6.47 1.60
N HIS A 566 19.95 5.35 0.93
CA HIS A 566 19.89 4.02 1.51
C HIS A 566 21.20 3.70 2.24
N SER A 567 21.11 3.55 3.55
CA SER A 567 22.22 3.20 4.42
C SER A 567 22.57 1.72 4.27
N ALA A 568 23.68 1.46 3.58
CA ALA A 568 24.13 0.12 3.26
C ALA A 568 25.64 -0.07 3.50
N GLU A 569 26.05 -1.33 3.64
CA GLU A 569 27.42 -1.81 3.60
C GLU A 569 27.75 -2.26 2.17
N VAL A 570 28.94 -1.91 1.71
CA VAL A 570 29.45 -2.37 0.41
C VAL A 570 29.98 -3.79 0.59
N LEU A 571 29.46 -4.74 -0.20
CA LEU A 571 29.88 -6.14 -0.11
C LEU A 571 31.24 -6.36 -0.78
N PRO A 572 31.97 -7.44 -0.42
CA PRO A 572 33.25 -7.75 -1.06
C PRO A 572 33.13 -7.84 -2.58
N ARG A 573 34.15 -7.34 -3.29
CA ARG A 573 34.22 -7.28 -4.77
C ARG A 573 33.22 -6.33 -5.42
N ALA A 574 32.47 -5.56 -4.64
CA ALA A 574 31.75 -4.40 -5.15
C ALA A 574 32.68 -3.17 -5.18
N ALA A 575 32.45 -2.28 -6.14
CA ALA A 575 33.17 -1.03 -6.30
C ALA A 575 32.21 0.15 -6.07
N VAL A 576 32.66 1.14 -5.31
CA VAL A 576 31.90 2.39 -5.11
C VAL A 576 32.22 3.31 -6.27
N LEU A 577 31.20 3.67 -7.06
CA LEU A 577 31.29 4.58 -8.20
C LEU A 577 31.14 6.04 -7.76
N LEU A 578 30.20 6.30 -6.85
CA LEU A 578 29.99 7.62 -6.25
C LEU A 578 29.89 7.50 -4.73
N ALA A 579 30.40 8.51 -4.03
CA ALA A 579 30.33 8.61 -2.57
C ALA A 579 30.17 10.07 -2.10
N SER A 580 29.76 10.25 -0.84
CA SER A 580 29.95 11.48 -0.08
C SER A 580 30.84 11.16 1.12
N GLY A 581 32.13 11.46 1.03
CA GLY A 581 33.11 10.99 2.02
C GLY A 581 33.13 9.46 2.12
N LYS A 582 32.78 8.90 3.28
CA LYS A 582 32.72 7.44 3.51
C LYS A 582 31.36 6.81 3.16
N ILE A 583 30.35 7.62 2.83
CA ILE A 583 29.00 7.14 2.54
C ILE A 583 28.93 6.75 1.05
N PRO A 584 28.70 5.47 0.71
CA PRO A 584 28.51 5.06 -0.67
C PRO A 584 27.17 5.57 -1.20
N LEU A 585 27.15 6.04 -2.45
CA LEU A 585 25.95 6.59 -3.09
C LEU A 585 25.59 5.86 -4.39
N ILE A 586 26.58 5.35 -5.13
CA ILE A 586 26.35 4.42 -6.25
C ILE A 586 27.41 3.34 -6.17
N VAL A 587 26.97 2.08 -6.22
CA VAL A 587 27.84 0.91 -6.03
C VAL A 587 27.57 -0.08 -7.15
N GLU A 588 28.63 -0.62 -7.75
CA GLU A 588 28.55 -1.69 -8.73
C GLU A 588 29.15 -2.99 -8.22
N ARG A 589 28.74 -4.11 -8.81
CA ARG A 589 29.40 -5.41 -8.64
C ARG A 589 29.26 -6.21 -9.92
N GLN A 590 30.36 -6.85 -10.32
CA GLN A 590 30.34 -7.86 -11.37
C GLN A 590 29.78 -9.17 -10.82
N VAL A 591 28.83 -9.76 -11.54
CA VAL A 591 28.15 -11.01 -11.17
C VAL A 591 28.15 -11.92 -12.39
N GLY A 592 28.87 -13.03 -12.32
CA GLY A 592 29.13 -13.85 -13.51
C GLY A 592 29.81 -13.02 -14.59
N LYS A 593 29.18 -12.95 -15.77
CA LYS A 593 29.64 -12.14 -16.90
C LYS A 593 29.06 -10.73 -16.89
N GLY A 594 28.00 -10.46 -16.13
CA GLY A 594 27.30 -9.18 -16.14
C GLY A 594 27.57 -8.30 -14.93
N HIS A 595 26.77 -7.25 -14.78
CA HIS A 595 26.94 -6.22 -13.76
C HIS A 595 25.62 -5.85 -13.09
N ILE A 596 25.66 -5.62 -11.79
CA ILE A 596 24.58 -4.99 -11.02
C ILE A 596 25.08 -3.65 -10.48
N ILE A 597 24.37 -2.58 -10.80
CA ILE A 597 24.61 -1.23 -10.28
C ILE A 597 23.42 -0.84 -9.40
N VAL A 598 23.68 -0.48 -8.15
CA VAL A 598 22.67 0.00 -7.21
C VAL A 598 22.95 1.46 -6.88
N LEU A 599 21.96 2.31 -7.12
CA LEU A 599 21.97 3.70 -6.70
C LEU A 599 21.36 3.77 -5.30
N LEU A 600 22.14 4.21 -4.33
CA LEU A 600 21.72 4.38 -2.93
C LEU A 600 21.17 5.78 -2.66
N ILE A 601 20.96 6.60 -3.67
CA ILE A 601 20.41 7.95 -3.55
C ILE A 601 18.90 7.92 -3.78
N SER A 602 18.17 8.77 -3.06
CA SER A 602 16.72 8.91 -3.23
C SER A 602 16.35 10.36 -3.56
N MET A 603 15.31 10.51 -4.36
CA MET A 603 14.71 11.82 -4.68
C MET A 603 13.77 12.32 -3.59
N CYS A 604 13.54 11.52 -2.55
CA CYS A 604 12.81 11.95 -1.39
C CYS A 604 13.51 13.20 -0.83
N GLY A 605 12.73 14.26 -0.58
CA GLY A 605 13.23 15.54 -0.10
C GLY A 605 12.96 16.70 -1.06
N GLY A 606 12.37 17.78 -0.54
CA GLY A 606 12.19 19.01 -1.30
C GLY A 606 13.52 19.73 -1.58
N ASN A 607 13.47 20.74 -2.46
CA ASN A 607 14.60 21.66 -2.63
C ASN A 607 14.92 22.31 -1.28
N ASN A 608 16.14 22.10 -0.76
CA ASN A 608 16.63 22.85 0.38
C ASN A 608 17.56 23.97 -0.15
N PRO A 609 17.04 25.19 -0.42
CA PRO A 609 17.80 26.25 -1.04
C PRO A 609 18.98 26.77 -0.19
N LYS A 610 19.05 26.39 1.10
CA LYS A 610 20.10 26.87 2.03
C LYS A 610 21.46 26.18 1.84
N VAL A 611 21.56 25.23 0.92
CA VAL A 611 22.65 24.24 0.88
C VAL A 611 23.84 24.63 -0.01
N GLY A 612 23.68 25.54 -0.99
CA GLY A 612 24.76 25.86 -1.93
C GLY A 612 25.14 24.66 -2.81
N GLY A 613 24.32 24.40 -3.82
CA GLY A 613 24.41 23.26 -4.75
C GLY A 613 23.03 22.98 -5.35
N VAL A 614 22.92 21.92 -6.14
CA VAL A 614 21.64 21.50 -6.75
C VAL A 614 21.28 20.08 -6.33
N PRO A 615 20.00 19.77 -6.03
CA PRO A 615 19.58 18.38 -5.89
C PRO A 615 19.93 17.60 -7.15
N PHE A 616 20.41 16.37 -7.01
CA PHE A 616 20.98 15.62 -8.14
C PHE A 616 19.99 15.45 -9.30
N TRP A 617 18.67 15.35 -9.05
CA TRP A 617 17.66 15.24 -10.11
C TRP A 617 17.44 16.55 -10.90
N GLN A 618 17.84 17.69 -10.34
CA GLN A 618 17.85 19.00 -11.00
C GLN A 618 19.20 19.33 -11.64
N TRP A 619 20.25 18.56 -11.36
CA TRP A 619 21.57 18.76 -11.96
C TRP A 619 21.52 18.55 -13.47
N ASN A 620 22.11 19.48 -14.23
CA ASN A 620 22.08 19.45 -15.70
C ASN A 620 22.71 18.18 -16.29
N ASP A 621 23.78 17.69 -15.67
CA ASP A 621 24.51 16.50 -16.12
C ASP A 621 23.99 15.19 -15.52
N TRP A 622 22.88 15.21 -14.80
CA TRP A 622 22.25 13.99 -14.31
C TRP A 622 21.92 12.97 -15.42
N PRO A 623 21.32 13.37 -16.57
CA PRO A 623 21.15 12.46 -17.70
C PRO A 623 22.48 11.92 -18.24
N GLY A 624 23.55 12.74 -18.23
CA GLY A 624 24.89 12.32 -18.64
C GLY A 624 25.48 11.24 -17.73
N LEU A 625 25.33 11.41 -16.41
CA LEU A 625 25.71 10.38 -15.44
C LEU A 625 24.94 9.07 -15.68
N MET A 626 23.63 9.16 -15.86
CA MET A 626 22.79 7.99 -16.13
C MET A 626 23.19 7.28 -17.44
N ALA A 627 23.54 8.05 -18.48
CA ALA A 627 24.04 7.51 -19.75
C ALA A 627 25.35 6.73 -19.55
N GLU A 628 26.30 7.27 -18.77
CA GLU A 628 27.56 6.58 -18.46
C GLU A 628 27.32 5.29 -17.67
N LEU A 629 26.37 5.24 -16.73
CA LEU A 629 26.01 4.00 -16.02
C LEU A 629 25.42 2.94 -16.97
N ILE A 630 24.53 3.35 -17.88
CA ILE A 630 23.94 2.47 -18.91
C ILE A 630 25.03 1.94 -19.86
N VAL A 631 25.98 2.78 -20.27
CA VAL A 631 27.10 2.37 -21.12
C VAL A 631 28.04 1.43 -20.38
N MET A 632 28.43 1.77 -19.15
CA MET A 632 29.31 0.96 -18.30
C MET A 632 28.76 -0.45 -18.14
N GLY A 633 27.47 -0.57 -17.83
CA GLY A 633 26.76 -1.83 -17.74
C GLY A 633 26.85 -2.70 -18.98
N SER A 634 26.83 -2.09 -20.17
CA SER A 634 26.83 -2.82 -21.44
C SER A 634 28.20 -3.34 -21.90
N ARG A 635 29.31 -2.83 -21.33
CA ARG A 635 30.67 -3.15 -21.79
C ARG A 635 31.11 -4.59 -21.48
N SER A 636 30.35 -5.34 -20.68
CA SER A 636 30.57 -6.76 -20.40
C SER A 636 30.45 -7.67 -21.62
N THR A 637 29.70 -7.27 -22.65
CA THR A 637 29.42 -8.11 -23.83
C THR A 637 30.51 -8.08 -24.90
N GLN A 638 31.54 -7.23 -24.76
CA GLN A 638 32.55 -6.97 -25.81
C GLN A 638 34.00 -7.31 -25.42
N ARG A 639 34.25 -7.82 -24.22
CA ARG A 639 35.56 -8.38 -23.81
C ARG A 639 35.43 -9.88 -23.64
#